data_AF-A0A0E3YTQ5-F1
#
_entry.id   AF-A0A0E3YTQ5-F1
#
_cell.length_a   1.000
_cell.length_b   1.000
_cell.length_c   1.000
_cell.angle_alpha   90.00
_cell.angle_beta   90.00
_cell.angle_gamma   90.00
#
_symmetry.space_group_name_H-M   'P 1'
#
loop_
_entity.id
_entity.type
_entity.pdbx_description
1 polymer ?
#
loop_
_entity_poly.entity_id
_entity_poly.type
_entity_poly.pdbx_seq_one_letter_code
_entity_poly.pdbx_strand_id
1 'polypeptide(L)'
;MKTSTILKNYAGALLLATLVGPFAYGQISFTGNYSQNFDGLVSSGNATNVFGNGTFTQYAIPSTNNSTTGWSGARIVQSGIAYVNLNADTGTGVSGAIYSYGSSNSTDRALGMVASGSNTFAVGAAFTNTSNATITSLTIAYTGEFWRSSTSVQNVLTFGYGFSGGNATSSNYLSDSSLNALSGLDLVGPSPIASNGVLNGNLSGNQTVFTSTINGIEWAPGTSLYIRWSDVNDAGNDAGLAIDNFTMTGRLFTGQNVPIGGSTTFSQNDFGGNLTFTNLDNAVFNSTGTTINLLGNVTADGLKFNTDGYTLTGGGSNVLTLTAGSIATPAGVSASITADLAGLTGLSKTGAGTLSLSGNNTFVGSVGVFAGRLNINSDSNLGAPTNGVVLGSATLGSTGSISLGSGRSLTGSGTIETGSSQSLTVGGNLSTTTLTVNGATTVALNGASKSVGSLTITQPAAISVSGGTLAISSNLTLSGTTTLSGPLDFGGASPTLQVNGTAFTPSGAISTSNRIIKTGAGLLDLTSTTLTGNGTNAGFRFGVQGATAIEGGTIRINDTTDLGTATVLQFNSGTLDVAAPLSIASGLSIGGRTAGVASRPTLNGSPITFTGNNSFFAQAGASGDLALVVNNTTTLNGNFTATVPATNANQLVLPVTYIDLSGNGTLILNAQAAAIYDRFYINNINGAVTVVNNGNLGSDTIQVADGTTLSGNGTFTGYHIFPVSGNATQVINEVYKSTTITVESGATLAPSGNLKFLTNLTLSPGSSTTLAITGNTSYTSLDVRLPGGNSTIASSTLTKGGSLTLNVSSPASSGNYTLITTGGNVTTSGSFGAVYLGGGYSGTLTGGTTVTSGNKTFTYSDSANVLTIGDTAPSLSALDTWRANTFAGTAAEGSTATTGTGADTADFDGDGIANLIEYATGTDARVANTSPVTVVQSGSFLTLSYPVISDSGITYTVQGTNDLASAFTTGAGSTTGSTTKTYTDTVDLSVGGARRFLRLQVTNNALVP
;
A
#
# COMPACT_ATOMS: atom_id res chain seq x y z
N MET A 1 -24.43 16.66 -89.01
CA MET A 1 -25.39 15.72 -89.64
C MET A 1 -26.21 15.05 -88.53
N LYS A 2 -27.40 14.53 -88.86
CA LYS A 2 -28.31 13.60 -88.13
C LYS A 2 -27.78 13.00 -86.79
N THR A 3 -28.56 12.84 -85.70
CA THR A 3 -30.04 12.73 -85.60
C THR A 3 -30.57 13.03 -84.19
N SER A 4 -31.89 13.22 -84.08
CA SER A 4 -32.70 13.37 -82.87
C SER A 4 -32.81 12.09 -82.01
N THR A 5 -33.33 12.28 -80.79
CA THR A 5 -34.13 11.33 -79.97
C THR A 5 -33.38 10.36 -79.04
N ILE A 6 -33.35 10.65 -77.74
CA ILE A 6 -34.27 10.08 -76.72
C ILE A 6 -33.99 10.81 -75.39
N LEU A 7 -34.99 11.52 -74.88
CA LEU A 7 -34.94 12.27 -73.62
C LEU A 7 -36.17 11.86 -72.81
N LYS A 8 -36.00 10.82 -71.98
CA LYS A 8 -36.84 10.37 -70.85
C LYS A 8 -36.55 8.89 -70.53
N ASN A 9 -35.78 8.67 -69.46
CA ASN A 9 -35.98 7.69 -68.38
C ASN A 9 -34.64 7.49 -67.64
N TYR A 10 -34.71 7.02 -66.39
CA TYR A 10 -33.60 6.92 -65.43
C TYR A 10 -33.12 8.26 -64.85
N ALA A 11 -34.00 8.87 -64.05
CA ALA A 11 -33.55 9.50 -62.82
C ALA A 11 -33.04 8.40 -61.88
N GLY A 12 -31.81 8.52 -61.38
CA GLY A 12 -31.22 7.52 -60.48
C GLY A 12 -29.71 7.71 -60.27
N ALA A 13 -29.35 8.26 -59.11
CA ALA A 13 -28.04 8.20 -58.48
C ALA A 13 -26.77 8.42 -59.34
N LEU A 14 -26.26 9.65 -59.34
CA LEU A 14 -24.82 9.90 -59.51
C LEU A 14 -24.37 10.92 -58.46
N LEU A 15 -24.16 10.46 -57.22
CA LEU A 15 -23.61 11.29 -56.16
C LEU A 15 -22.11 11.45 -56.40
N LEU A 16 -21.68 12.70 -56.55
CA LEU A 16 -20.33 13.06 -56.93
C LEU A 16 -19.37 12.88 -55.74
N ALA A 17 -18.55 11.83 -55.78
CA ALA A 17 -17.48 11.63 -54.79
C ALA A 17 -16.35 12.65 -55.02
N THR A 18 -16.50 13.84 -54.44
CA THR A 18 -15.45 14.87 -54.42
C THR A 18 -14.43 14.62 -53.32
N LEU A 19 -13.17 14.95 -53.63
CA LEU A 19 -12.02 14.80 -52.74
C LEU A 19 -12.16 15.76 -51.54
N VAL A 20 -12.47 15.22 -50.36
CA VAL A 20 -12.66 16.01 -49.13
C VAL A 20 -11.30 16.38 -48.53
N GLY A 21 -10.86 17.62 -48.77
CA GLY A 21 -9.94 18.31 -47.85
C GLY A 21 -10.67 18.75 -46.57
N PRO A 22 -9.97 19.17 -45.50
CA PRO A 22 -10.60 19.63 -44.28
C PRO A 22 -11.52 20.83 -44.56
N PHE A 23 -12.83 20.61 -44.47
CA PHE A 23 -13.83 21.67 -44.61
C PHE A 23 -13.64 22.74 -43.53
N ALA A 24 -13.87 24.00 -43.90
CA ALA A 24 -14.10 25.03 -42.89
C ALA A 24 -15.34 24.63 -42.06
N TYR A 25 -15.16 24.51 -40.75
CA TYR A 25 -16.24 24.12 -39.83
C TYR A 25 -17.39 25.12 -39.94
N GLY A 26 -18.56 24.64 -40.37
CA GLY A 26 -19.76 25.46 -40.44
C GLY A 26 -20.08 26.03 -39.06
N GLN A 27 -20.36 27.33 -38.98
CA GLN A 27 -20.83 27.98 -37.77
C GLN A 27 -22.29 28.36 -37.91
N ILE A 28 -23.06 28.10 -36.86
CA ILE A 28 -24.47 28.49 -36.78
C ILE A 28 -24.53 29.99 -36.47
N SER A 29 -25.15 30.76 -37.35
CA SER A 29 -25.43 32.18 -37.09
C SER A 29 -26.50 32.29 -36.01
N PHE A 30 -26.15 32.85 -34.85
CA PHE A 30 -27.05 33.01 -33.72
C PHE A 30 -27.42 34.48 -33.52
N THR A 31 -28.72 34.77 -33.61
CA THR A 31 -29.28 36.12 -33.48
C THR A 31 -30.14 36.31 -32.22
N GLY A 32 -30.18 35.31 -31.33
CA GLY A 32 -30.96 35.31 -30.09
C GLY A 32 -31.87 34.11 -29.93
N ASN A 33 -32.20 33.37 -30.99
CA ASN A 33 -32.94 32.11 -30.92
C ASN A 33 -32.40 31.11 -31.96
N TYR A 34 -32.42 29.82 -31.60
CA TYR A 34 -32.11 28.70 -32.49
C TYR A 34 -32.86 27.44 -32.03
N SER A 35 -33.25 26.60 -32.98
CA SER A 35 -33.81 25.27 -32.73
C SER A 35 -33.25 24.24 -33.71
N GLN A 36 -33.16 22.99 -33.25
CA GLN A 36 -32.74 21.83 -34.02
C GLN A 36 -33.51 20.60 -33.53
N ASN A 37 -34.38 20.06 -34.38
CA ASN A 37 -35.15 18.83 -34.14
C ASN A 37 -34.50 17.58 -34.77
N PHE A 38 -33.35 17.71 -35.44
CA PHE A 38 -32.58 16.60 -36.02
C PHE A 38 -33.30 15.67 -37.04
N ASP A 39 -34.61 15.81 -37.28
CA ASP A 39 -35.44 15.07 -38.25
C ASP A 39 -34.86 14.92 -39.66
N GLY A 40 -33.99 15.85 -40.08
CA GLY A 40 -33.29 15.74 -41.36
C GLY A 40 -32.16 14.70 -41.40
N LEU A 41 -31.77 14.09 -40.28
CA LEU A 41 -30.73 13.04 -40.21
C LEU A 41 -31.07 11.82 -41.08
N VAL A 42 -30.10 10.93 -41.26
CA VAL A 42 -30.25 9.74 -42.12
C VAL A 42 -31.33 8.78 -41.61
N SER A 43 -32.45 8.70 -42.33
CA SER A 43 -33.61 7.87 -42.00
C SER A 43 -33.52 6.43 -42.49
N SER A 44 -32.66 6.16 -43.47
CA SER A 44 -32.45 4.84 -44.06
C SER A 44 -31.02 4.67 -44.58
N GLY A 45 -30.46 3.47 -44.42
CA GLY A 45 -29.06 3.19 -44.74
C GLY A 45 -28.06 3.90 -43.81
N ASN A 46 -26.77 3.79 -44.13
CA ASN A 46 -25.70 4.43 -43.36
C ASN A 46 -25.03 5.50 -44.22
N ALA A 47 -24.74 6.68 -43.63
CA ALA A 47 -23.76 7.57 -44.21
C ALA A 47 -22.38 6.94 -43.95
N THR A 48 -21.71 6.50 -45.02
CA THR A 48 -20.48 5.70 -44.92
C THR A 48 -19.23 6.57 -44.77
N ASN A 49 -18.27 6.06 -44.00
CA ASN A 49 -16.95 6.67 -43.81
C ASN A 49 -16.96 8.14 -43.34
N VAL A 50 -17.90 8.51 -42.47
CA VAL A 50 -18.09 9.89 -42.00
C VAL A 50 -17.01 10.32 -41.02
N PHE A 51 -16.75 9.51 -40.00
CA PHE A 51 -15.80 9.81 -38.94
C PHE A 51 -14.49 9.06 -39.21
N GLY A 52 -13.46 9.81 -39.60
CA GLY A 52 -12.18 9.27 -40.05
C GLY A 52 -11.32 8.65 -38.94
N ASN A 53 -10.08 8.34 -39.32
CA ASN A 53 -9.10 7.65 -38.48
C ASN A 53 -8.29 8.58 -37.55
N GLY A 54 -8.52 9.90 -37.61
CA GLY A 54 -7.87 10.87 -36.74
C GLY A 54 -8.63 11.05 -35.42
N THR A 55 -8.05 10.58 -34.31
CA THR A 55 -8.54 10.88 -32.96
C THR A 55 -8.67 12.39 -32.76
N PHE A 56 -9.74 12.83 -32.10
CA PHE A 56 -10.10 14.24 -31.88
C PHE A 56 -10.37 15.07 -33.15
N THR A 57 -10.32 14.46 -34.34
CA THR A 57 -10.70 15.15 -35.58
C THR A 57 -12.22 15.27 -35.64
N GLN A 58 -12.69 16.48 -35.90
CA GLN A 58 -14.11 16.79 -35.98
C GLN A 58 -14.61 16.68 -37.42
N TYR A 59 -15.79 16.09 -37.60
CA TYR A 59 -16.46 15.91 -38.88
C TYR A 59 -17.89 16.44 -38.79
N ALA A 60 -18.39 17.11 -39.82
CA ALA A 60 -19.77 17.59 -39.85
C ALA A 60 -20.75 16.40 -39.79
N ILE A 61 -21.84 16.53 -39.03
CA ILE A 61 -22.90 15.52 -38.96
C ILE A 61 -23.68 15.56 -40.30
N PRO A 62 -23.70 14.49 -41.11
CA PRO A 62 -24.43 14.50 -42.38
C PRO A 62 -25.94 14.43 -42.18
N SER A 63 -26.69 15.20 -42.96
CA SER A 63 -28.15 15.15 -43.00
C SER A 63 -28.70 15.49 -44.38
N THR A 64 -29.99 15.21 -44.58
CA THR A 64 -30.76 15.68 -45.73
C THR A 64 -30.94 17.19 -45.68
N ASN A 65 -30.85 17.85 -46.84
CA ASN A 65 -30.97 19.31 -46.99
C ASN A 65 -30.02 20.15 -46.10
N ASN A 66 -28.94 19.55 -45.58
CA ASN A 66 -27.99 20.15 -44.64
C ASN A 66 -28.65 20.73 -43.36
N SER A 67 -29.75 20.13 -42.88
CA SER A 67 -30.45 20.55 -41.66
C SER A 67 -29.54 20.66 -40.42
N THR A 68 -28.50 19.82 -40.33
CA THR A 68 -27.53 19.79 -39.22
C THR A 68 -26.30 20.67 -39.47
N THR A 69 -26.38 21.67 -40.36
CA THR A 69 -25.27 22.60 -40.63
C THR A 69 -24.75 23.20 -39.32
N GLY A 70 -23.44 23.03 -39.08
CA GLY A 70 -22.73 23.51 -37.90
C GLY A 70 -22.75 22.58 -36.68
N TRP A 71 -23.44 21.44 -36.77
CA TRP A 71 -23.25 20.31 -35.87
C TRP A 71 -22.10 19.42 -36.34
N SER A 72 -21.26 19.00 -35.40
CA SER A 72 -20.09 18.14 -35.65
C SER A 72 -20.06 16.96 -34.68
N GLY A 73 -19.39 15.89 -35.09
CA GLY A 73 -19.05 14.74 -34.26
C GLY A 73 -17.57 14.40 -34.36
N ALA A 74 -17.00 13.84 -33.28
CA ALA A 74 -15.60 13.43 -33.20
C ALA A 74 -15.45 12.10 -32.46
N ARG A 75 -14.37 11.37 -32.76
CA ARG A 75 -13.92 10.20 -32.01
C ARG A 75 -12.95 10.66 -30.91
N ILE A 76 -13.24 10.31 -29.66
CA ILE A 76 -12.49 10.77 -28.49
C ILE A 76 -11.50 9.68 -28.05
N VAL A 77 -11.93 8.42 -28.04
CA VAL A 77 -11.06 7.24 -27.93
C VAL A 77 -11.24 6.40 -29.20
N GLN A 78 -10.15 5.79 -29.68
CA GLN A 78 -10.12 4.98 -30.90
C GLN A 78 -9.12 3.83 -30.79
N SER A 79 -9.52 2.65 -31.24
CA SER A 79 -8.65 1.52 -31.58
C SER A 79 -8.83 1.13 -33.05
N GLY A 80 -7.74 0.82 -33.74
CA GLY A 80 -7.71 0.53 -35.18
C GLY A 80 -7.75 1.78 -36.08
N ILE A 81 -7.76 1.57 -37.39
CA ILE A 81 -7.67 2.62 -38.43
C ILE A 81 -8.92 2.73 -39.32
N ALA A 82 -9.98 1.98 -39.04
CA ALA A 82 -11.21 2.01 -39.81
C ALA A 82 -11.98 3.32 -39.57
N TYR A 83 -12.67 3.78 -40.61
CA TYR A 83 -13.64 4.88 -40.51
C TYR A 83 -14.92 4.37 -39.84
N VAL A 84 -15.64 5.25 -39.15
CA VAL A 84 -16.94 4.97 -38.52
C VAL A 84 -18.04 5.69 -39.29
N ASN A 85 -19.17 5.02 -39.46
CA ASN A 85 -20.35 5.54 -40.15
C ASN A 85 -21.23 6.36 -39.20
N LEU A 86 -22.10 7.21 -39.76
CA LEU A 86 -23.34 7.60 -39.08
C LEU A 86 -24.44 6.62 -39.51
N ASN A 87 -24.96 5.84 -38.57
CA ASN A 87 -25.91 4.77 -38.86
C ASN A 87 -27.35 5.18 -38.57
N ALA A 88 -28.29 4.84 -39.47
CA ALA A 88 -29.72 4.85 -39.18
C ALA A 88 -30.06 3.61 -38.34
N ASP A 89 -30.55 3.79 -37.10
CA ASP A 89 -30.77 2.65 -36.18
C ASP A 89 -32.01 2.84 -35.30
N THR A 90 -32.62 1.72 -34.90
CA THR A 90 -33.84 1.67 -34.06
C THR A 90 -33.55 1.29 -32.60
N GLY A 91 -32.34 1.52 -32.10
CA GLY A 91 -31.85 1.02 -30.80
C GLY A 91 -31.24 -0.39 -30.85
N THR A 92 -31.16 -0.99 -32.04
CA THR A 92 -30.60 -2.33 -32.29
C THR A 92 -29.07 -2.35 -32.36
N GLY A 93 -28.43 -1.21 -32.60
CA GLY A 93 -26.99 -1.07 -32.71
C GLY A 93 -26.27 -1.39 -31.41
N VAL A 94 -25.22 -2.22 -31.50
CA VAL A 94 -24.38 -2.63 -30.35
C VAL A 94 -22.91 -2.24 -30.51
N SER A 95 -22.57 -1.59 -31.63
CA SER A 95 -21.20 -1.17 -31.95
C SER A 95 -20.99 0.29 -31.55
N GLY A 96 -19.80 0.65 -31.12
CA GLY A 96 -19.50 2.04 -30.82
C GLY A 96 -19.59 2.90 -32.08
N ALA A 97 -20.57 3.81 -32.13
CA ALA A 97 -20.79 4.73 -33.23
C ALA A 97 -21.63 5.96 -32.78
N ILE A 98 -21.66 6.97 -33.64
CA ILE A 98 -22.70 8.01 -33.62
C ILE A 98 -23.86 7.50 -34.49
N TYR A 99 -25.09 7.73 -34.03
CA TYR A 99 -26.32 7.19 -34.57
C TYR A 99 -27.31 8.31 -34.92
N SER A 100 -28.03 8.12 -36.03
CA SER A 100 -29.36 8.71 -36.22
C SER A 100 -30.37 7.71 -35.71
N TYR A 101 -30.86 7.96 -34.50
CA TYR A 101 -31.87 7.12 -33.89
C TYR A 101 -33.27 7.50 -34.37
N GLY A 102 -34.16 6.52 -34.38
CA GLY A 102 -35.57 6.68 -34.75
C GLY A 102 -36.13 5.39 -35.33
N SER A 103 -37.45 5.23 -35.32
CA SER A 103 -38.12 4.08 -35.96
C SER A 103 -37.73 3.93 -37.44
N SER A 104 -37.76 2.70 -37.97
CA SER A 104 -37.29 2.39 -39.35
C SER A 104 -37.93 3.27 -40.41
N ASN A 105 -37.11 3.97 -41.20
CA ASN A 105 -37.53 4.93 -42.24
C ASN A 105 -38.36 6.12 -41.71
N SER A 106 -38.39 6.37 -40.40
CA SER A 106 -39.03 7.55 -39.83
C SER A 106 -38.30 8.83 -40.22
N THR A 107 -39.02 9.95 -40.30
CA THR A 107 -38.44 11.29 -40.35
C THR A 107 -38.24 11.90 -38.96
N ASP A 108 -38.87 11.32 -37.93
CA ASP A 108 -38.63 11.65 -36.52
C ASP A 108 -37.28 11.03 -36.11
N ARG A 109 -36.25 11.86 -35.87
CA ARG A 109 -34.84 11.42 -35.69
C ARG A 109 -34.06 12.19 -34.63
N ALA A 110 -33.48 11.46 -33.67
CA ALA A 110 -32.56 11.99 -32.67
C ALA A 110 -31.07 11.77 -33.03
N LEU A 111 -30.19 12.66 -32.56
CA LEU A 111 -28.73 12.52 -32.69
C LEU A 111 -28.16 11.85 -31.44
N GLY A 112 -27.69 10.61 -31.55
CA GLY A 112 -27.18 9.86 -30.39
C GLY A 112 -25.87 9.14 -30.62
N MET A 113 -25.44 8.43 -29.58
CA MET A 113 -24.21 7.63 -29.60
C MET A 113 -24.29 6.43 -28.65
N VAL A 114 -23.39 5.48 -28.89
CA VAL A 114 -23.08 4.35 -28.02
C VAL A 114 -21.55 4.27 -27.94
N ALA A 115 -21.01 4.17 -26.74
CA ALA A 115 -19.60 3.89 -26.51
C ALA A 115 -19.27 2.39 -26.63
N SER A 116 -17.97 2.08 -26.72
CA SER A 116 -17.44 0.72 -26.75
C SER A 116 -15.97 0.73 -26.37
N GLY A 117 -15.43 -0.40 -25.93
CA GLY A 117 -14.03 -0.51 -25.47
C GLY A 117 -12.97 -0.21 -26.54
N SER A 118 -13.38 0.10 -27.78
CA SER A 118 -12.53 0.55 -28.87
C SER A 118 -12.92 1.92 -29.45
N ASN A 119 -14.07 2.50 -29.10
CA ASN A 119 -14.51 3.80 -29.62
C ASN A 119 -15.42 4.53 -28.63
N THR A 120 -15.10 5.79 -28.32
CA THR A 120 -16.00 6.75 -27.66
C THR A 120 -16.12 8.02 -28.49
N PHE A 121 -17.19 8.78 -28.29
CA PHE A 121 -17.59 9.86 -29.19
C PHE A 121 -17.94 11.14 -28.44
N ALA A 122 -17.96 12.25 -29.17
CA ALA A 122 -18.61 13.48 -28.74
C ALA A 122 -19.34 14.12 -29.92
N VAL A 123 -20.45 14.79 -29.65
CA VAL A 123 -21.18 15.62 -30.62
C VAL A 123 -21.43 17.00 -30.05
N GLY A 124 -21.66 17.98 -30.91
CA GLY A 124 -21.85 19.36 -30.48
C GLY A 124 -21.91 20.34 -31.64
N ALA A 125 -21.95 21.62 -31.31
CA ALA A 125 -22.13 22.67 -32.31
C ALA A 125 -21.31 23.93 -31.98
N ALA A 126 -20.98 24.67 -33.04
CA ALA A 126 -20.35 25.98 -32.97
C ALA A 126 -21.35 27.06 -33.41
N PHE A 127 -21.64 28.01 -32.53
CA PHE A 127 -22.49 29.16 -32.79
C PHE A 127 -21.66 30.43 -32.82
N THR A 128 -22.04 31.40 -33.64
CA THR A 128 -21.44 32.74 -33.65
C THR A 128 -22.51 33.78 -33.42
N ASN A 129 -22.29 34.71 -32.47
CA ASN A 129 -23.22 35.80 -32.24
C ASN A 129 -23.19 36.74 -33.46
N THR A 130 -24.19 36.64 -34.32
CA THR A 130 -24.38 37.49 -35.50
C THR A 130 -25.43 38.58 -35.26
N SER A 131 -25.92 38.71 -34.02
CA SER A 131 -26.70 39.88 -33.63
C SER A 131 -25.79 41.11 -33.49
N ASN A 132 -26.42 42.27 -33.43
CA ASN A 132 -25.82 43.58 -33.17
C ASN A 132 -25.69 43.91 -31.66
N ALA A 133 -25.91 42.94 -30.77
CA ALA A 133 -25.93 43.12 -29.33
C ALA A 133 -25.08 42.06 -28.59
N THR A 134 -24.57 42.41 -27.41
CA THR A 134 -23.96 41.42 -26.51
C THR A 134 -25.06 40.54 -25.93
N ILE A 135 -24.88 39.21 -25.99
CA ILE A 135 -25.79 38.27 -25.35
C ILE A 135 -25.33 38.06 -23.90
N THR A 136 -26.24 38.27 -22.95
CA THR A 136 -25.94 38.35 -21.51
C THR A 136 -26.46 37.18 -20.67
N SER A 137 -27.35 36.37 -21.25
CA SER A 137 -27.69 35.03 -20.77
C SER A 137 -28.12 34.16 -21.94
N LEU A 138 -28.04 32.83 -21.76
CA LEU A 138 -28.37 31.79 -22.73
C LEU A 138 -29.09 30.65 -22.03
N THR A 139 -30.38 30.46 -22.31
CA THR A 139 -31.11 29.26 -21.93
C THR A 139 -30.96 28.23 -23.03
N ILE A 140 -30.57 27.01 -22.65
CA ILE A 140 -30.49 25.83 -23.52
C ILE A 140 -31.48 24.80 -22.99
N ALA A 141 -32.21 24.13 -23.88
CA ALA A 141 -33.03 22.97 -23.54
C ALA A 141 -33.05 21.94 -24.67
N TYR A 142 -33.23 20.66 -24.34
CA TYR A 142 -33.38 19.56 -25.31
C TYR A 142 -34.14 18.38 -24.68
N THR A 143 -34.70 17.51 -25.51
CA THR A 143 -35.21 16.19 -25.09
C THR A 143 -34.08 15.18 -25.19
N GLY A 144 -33.73 14.54 -24.08
CA GLY A 144 -32.91 13.33 -24.09
C GLY A 144 -33.80 12.12 -24.35
N GLU A 145 -33.43 11.30 -25.33
CA GLU A 145 -34.11 10.05 -25.68
C GLU A 145 -33.24 8.82 -25.39
N PHE A 146 -33.88 7.74 -24.98
CA PHE A 146 -33.21 6.48 -24.64
C PHE A 146 -33.62 5.38 -25.62
N TRP A 147 -32.64 4.93 -26.41
CA TRP A 147 -32.79 3.99 -27.51
C TRP A 147 -32.25 2.59 -27.21
N ARG A 148 -31.43 2.45 -26.17
CA ARG A 148 -30.91 1.16 -25.71
C ARG A 148 -30.53 1.28 -24.25
N SER A 149 -30.82 0.26 -23.44
CA SER A 149 -30.52 0.28 -22.00
C SER A 149 -29.03 0.08 -21.71
N SER A 150 -28.60 0.25 -20.47
CA SER A 150 -27.28 -0.14 -19.97
C SER A 150 -27.36 -1.32 -19.00
N THR A 151 -26.24 -1.97 -18.66
CA THR A 151 -26.26 -3.16 -17.77
C THR A 151 -25.64 -3.05 -16.39
N SER A 152 -24.67 -2.15 -16.19
CA SER A 152 -23.89 -2.14 -14.94
C SER A 152 -23.60 -0.75 -14.40
N VAL A 153 -23.62 0.27 -15.26
CA VAL A 153 -23.48 1.69 -14.89
C VAL A 153 -24.61 2.46 -15.57
N GLN A 154 -25.13 3.50 -14.92
CA GLN A 154 -26.01 4.48 -15.56
C GLN A 154 -25.15 5.38 -16.45
N ASN A 155 -25.24 5.22 -17.77
CA ASN A 155 -24.44 6.02 -18.70
C ASN A 155 -24.91 7.49 -18.70
N VAL A 156 -23.98 8.41 -18.94
CA VAL A 156 -24.23 9.86 -18.97
C VAL A 156 -23.44 10.51 -20.10
N LEU A 157 -24.10 11.27 -20.99
CA LEU A 157 -23.39 12.14 -21.92
C LEU A 157 -23.12 13.49 -21.25
N THR A 158 -21.86 13.77 -20.92
CA THR A 158 -21.46 14.97 -20.16
C THR A 158 -21.44 16.22 -21.03
N PHE A 159 -22.11 17.28 -20.59
CA PHE A 159 -22.18 18.56 -21.28
C PHE A 159 -21.04 19.50 -20.90
N GLY A 160 -20.47 20.17 -21.90
CA GLY A 160 -19.52 21.26 -21.72
C GLY A 160 -19.74 22.40 -22.72
N TYR A 161 -19.39 23.62 -22.31
CA TYR A 161 -19.42 24.80 -23.17
C TYR A 161 -18.18 25.69 -23.01
N GLY A 162 -17.86 26.48 -24.03
CA GLY A 162 -16.78 27.46 -23.99
C GLY A 162 -16.93 28.54 -25.05
N PHE A 163 -16.22 29.66 -24.89
CA PHE A 163 -16.27 30.79 -25.82
C PHE A 163 -14.93 30.95 -26.57
N SER A 164 -15.00 31.45 -27.80
CA SER A 164 -13.81 31.76 -28.61
C SER A 164 -12.90 32.78 -27.92
N GLY A 165 -11.61 32.46 -27.79
CA GLY A 165 -10.64 33.27 -27.04
C GLY A 165 -10.61 32.95 -25.54
N GLY A 166 -11.46 32.05 -25.06
CA GLY A 166 -11.38 31.40 -23.76
C GLY A 166 -10.85 29.97 -23.86
N ASN A 167 -11.57 29.03 -23.27
CA ASN A 167 -11.24 27.60 -23.16
C ASN A 167 -11.72 26.73 -24.35
N ALA A 168 -12.05 27.32 -25.50
CA ALA A 168 -12.57 26.58 -26.64
C ALA A 168 -12.17 27.20 -27.98
N THR A 169 -11.90 26.34 -28.97
CA THR A 169 -11.67 26.74 -30.37
C THR A 169 -12.52 25.90 -31.33
N SER A 170 -12.70 26.39 -32.55
CA SER A 170 -13.37 25.64 -33.63
C SER A 170 -12.74 24.29 -33.92
N SER A 171 -11.47 24.08 -33.58
CA SER A 171 -10.71 22.87 -33.90
C SER A 171 -10.66 21.84 -32.79
N ASN A 172 -11.00 22.18 -31.53
CA ASN A 172 -10.86 21.26 -30.39
C ASN A 172 -12.08 21.15 -29.45
N TYR A 173 -13.16 21.92 -29.62
CA TYR A 173 -14.24 21.95 -28.61
C TYR A 173 -14.90 20.57 -28.35
N LEU A 174 -14.91 19.65 -29.33
CA LEU A 174 -15.40 18.28 -29.07
C LEU A 174 -14.44 17.43 -28.22
N SER A 175 -13.15 17.74 -28.15
CA SER A 175 -12.14 16.95 -27.44
C SER A 175 -11.56 17.61 -26.19
N ASP A 176 -11.74 18.92 -26.01
CA ASP A 176 -11.14 19.67 -24.91
C ASP A 176 -11.79 19.32 -23.55
N SER A 177 -11.02 18.81 -22.60
CA SER A 177 -11.51 18.49 -21.26
C SER A 177 -11.67 19.72 -20.36
N SER A 178 -11.21 20.90 -20.78
CA SER A 178 -11.27 22.16 -20.04
C SER A 178 -12.53 23.01 -20.30
N LEU A 179 -13.48 22.51 -21.10
CA LEU A 179 -14.79 23.17 -21.26
C LEU A 179 -15.49 23.37 -19.91
N ASN A 180 -16.26 24.45 -19.79
CA ASN A 180 -17.05 24.73 -18.60
C ASN A 180 -18.18 23.69 -18.52
N ALA A 181 -18.25 22.92 -17.43
CA ALA A 181 -19.33 21.99 -17.18
C ALA A 181 -20.63 22.72 -16.79
N LEU A 182 -21.78 22.17 -17.17
CA LEU A 182 -23.09 22.61 -16.69
C LEU A 182 -24.00 21.40 -16.55
N SER A 183 -23.95 20.75 -15.38
CA SER A 183 -24.55 19.42 -15.17
C SER A 183 -26.08 19.36 -15.28
N GLY A 184 -26.77 20.51 -15.28
CA GLY A 184 -28.20 20.58 -15.64
C GLY A 184 -28.49 20.30 -17.12
N LEU A 185 -27.45 20.10 -17.95
CA LEU A 185 -27.49 19.68 -19.35
C LEU A 185 -26.72 18.36 -19.59
N ASP A 186 -26.29 17.66 -18.54
CA ASP A 186 -25.76 16.30 -18.69
C ASP A 186 -26.92 15.36 -19.04
N LEU A 187 -26.83 14.63 -20.15
CA LEU A 187 -27.86 13.66 -20.53
C LEU A 187 -27.65 12.39 -19.71
N VAL A 188 -28.37 12.29 -18.59
CA VAL A 188 -28.36 11.11 -17.72
C VAL A 188 -29.35 10.06 -18.25
N GLY A 189 -28.87 8.86 -18.55
CA GLY A 189 -29.69 7.74 -19.03
C GLY A 189 -30.53 7.07 -17.93
N PRO A 190 -31.35 6.05 -18.26
CA PRO A 190 -32.07 5.25 -17.28
C PRO A 190 -31.13 4.47 -16.35
N SER A 191 -31.64 4.03 -15.19
CA SER A 191 -30.93 3.09 -14.32
C SER A 191 -30.56 1.79 -15.07
N PRO A 192 -29.38 1.20 -14.83
CA PRO A 192 -28.95 -0.03 -15.49
C PRO A 192 -29.86 -1.22 -15.16
N ILE A 193 -30.00 -2.15 -16.12
CA ILE A 193 -30.83 -3.35 -15.99
C ILE A 193 -30.03 -4.63 -16.32
N ALA A 194 -30.41 -5.76 -15.71
CA ALA A 194 -29.61 -7.00 -15.77
C ALA A 194 -29.37 -7.56 -17.20
N SER A 195 -30.23 -7.23 -18.17
CA SER A 195 -30.04 -7.58 -19.58
C SER A 195 -30.13 -6.34 -20.45
N ASN A 196 -29.12 -6.10 -21.27
CA ASN A 196 -29.17 -5.02 -22.26
C ASN A 196 -30.30 -5.29 -23.27
N GLY A 197 -30.99 -4.24 -23.74
CA GLY A 197 -32.08 -4.35 -24.69
C GLY A 197 -32.36 -3.05 -25.44
N VAL A 198 -33.07 -3.20 -26.56
CA VAL A 198 -33.60 -2.10 -27.37
C VAL A 198 -34.64 -1.33 -26.56
N LEU A 199 -34.58 0.00 -26.60
CA LEU A 199 -35.62 0.91 -26.15
C LEU A 199 -36.14 1.71 -27.35
N ASN A 200 -37.32 2.32 -27.23
CA ASN A 200 -37.86 3.21 -28.26
C ASN A 200 -37.90 4.62 -27.69
N GLY A 201 -37.04 5.51 -28.20
CA GLY A 201 -36.89 6.88 -27.71
C GLY A 201 -38.17 7.71 -27.84
N ASN A 202 -39.00 7.46 -28.87
CA ASN A 202 -40.26 8.19 -29.08
C ASN A 202 -41.35 7.87 -28.03
N LEU A 203 -41.12 6.94 -27.10
CA LEU A 203 -42.04 6.66 -26.00
C LEU A 203 -41.73 7.58 -24.82
N SER A 204 -42.73 8.25 -24.27
CA SER A 204 -42.56 9.21 -23.17
C SER A 204 -41.89 8.66 -21.91
N GLY A 205 -41.99 7.34 -21.65
CA GLY A 205 -41.25 6.68 -20.56
C GLY A 205 -39.75 6.54 -20.79
N ASN A 206 -39.28 6.78 -22.03
CA ASN A 206 -37.89 6.74 -22.47
C ASN A 206 -37.37 8.15 -22.87
N GLN A 207 -38.06 9.22 -22.45
CA GLN A 207 -37.68 10.61 -22.71
C GLN A 207 -37.48 11.38 -21.41
N THR A 208 -36.63 12.40 -21.42
CA THR A 208 -36.47 13.37 -20.33
C THR A 208 -36.06 14.71 -20.90
N VAL A 209 -36.73 15.81 -20.48
CA VAL A 209 -36.37 17.16 -20.92
C VAL A 209 -35.29 17.72 -19.99
N PHE A 210 -34.18 18.16 -20.58
CA PHE A 210 -33.07 18.83 -19.90
C PHE A 210 -33.11 20.32 -20.23
N THR A 211 -32.85 21.18 -19.24
CA THR A 211 -32.84 22.63 -19.43
C THR A 211 -31.96 23.32 -18.40
N SER A 212 -31.24 24.36 -18.81
CA SER A 212 -30.47 25.25 -17.93
C SER A 212 -30.11 26.55 -18.61
N THR A 213 -29.78 27.57 -17.81
CA THR A 213 -29.41 28.89 -18.28
C THR A 213 -27.99 29.25 -17.85
N ILE A 214 -27.12 29.50 -18.84
CA ILE A 214 -25.83 30.16 -18.66
C ILE A 214 -26.13 31.66 -18.47
N ASN A 215 -25.83 32.22 -17.31
CA ASN A 215 -26.10 33.63 -16.98
C ASN A 215 -24.80 34.40 -16.75
N GLY A 216 -24.86 35.72 -16.85
CA GLY A 216 -23.72 36.58 -16.49
C GLY A 216 -22.56 36.56 -17.49
N ILE A 217 -22.86 36.19 -18.73
CA ILE A 217 -21.91 36.16 -19.84
C ILE A 217 -21.85 37.51 -20.54
N GLU A 218 -20.77 37.76 -21.27
CA GLU A 218 -20.63 38.92 -22.17
C GLU A 218 -20.29 38.42 -23.58
N TRP A 219 -21.19 37.63 -24.17
CA TRP A 219 -20.98 37.04 -25.50
C TRP A 219 -21.16 38.08 -26.60
N ALA A 220 -20.07 38.75 -26.97
CA ALA A 220 -20.05 39.88 -27.89
C ALA A 220 -20.34 39.50 -29.36
N PRO A 221 -20.90 40.41 -30.17
CA PRO A 221 -21.02 40.24 -31.62
C PRO A 221 -19.73 39.80 -32.30
N GLY A 222 -19.83 38.88 -33.26
CA GLY A 222 -18.70 38.32 -34.02
C GLY A 222 -17.90 37.24 -33.31
N THR A 223 -18.14 36.97 -32.02
CA THR A 223 -17.46 35.89 -31.26
C THR A 223 -18.30 34.61 -31.22
N SER A 224 -17.66 33.46 -30.95
CA SER A 224 -18.30 32.15 -30.98
C SER A 224 -18.52 31.51 -29.60
N LEU A 225 -19.61 30.77 -29.47
CA LEU A 225 -19.90 29.80 -28.42
C LEU A 225 -19.73 28.39 -29.01
N TYR A 226 -19.16 27.48 -28.22
CA TYR A 226 -19.06 26.07 -28.55
C TYR A 226 -19.74 25.26 -27.45
N ILE A 227 -20.50 24.23 -27.84
CA ILE A 227 -21.15 23.29 -26.92
C ILE A 227 -20.84 21.84 -27.32
N ARG A 228 -20.82 20.92 -26.35
CA ARG A 228 -20.52 19.50 -26.54
C ARG A 228 -21.31 18.63 -25.58
N TRP A 229 -21.76 17.46 -26.03
CA TRP A 229 -21.96 16.26 -25.22
C TRP A 229 -20.89 15.22 -25.53
N SER A 230 -20.22 14.69 -24.51
CA SER A 230 -19.17 13.67 -24.65
C SER A 230 -19.56 12.39 -23.92
N ASP A 231 -19.20 11.26 -24.52
CA ASP A 231 -19.43 9.92 -24.01
C ASP A 231 -18.14 9.30 -23.45
N VAL A 232 -18.30 8.33 -22.55
CA VAL A 232 -17.23 7.51 -21.98
C VAL A 232 -17.63 6.04 -22.11
N ASN A 233 -16.66 5.15 -22.35
CA ASN A 233 -16.95 3.72 -22.28
C ASN A 233 -17.06 3.33 -20.81
N ASP A 234 -18.26 3.01 -20.34
CA ASP A 234 -18.49 2.55 -18.98
C ASP A 234 -18.27 1.04 -18.85
N ALA A 235 -18.49 0.52 -17.64
CA ALA A 235 -18.46 -0.91 -17.38
C ALA A 235 -19.80 -1.56 -17.77
N GLY A 236 -19.74 -2.68 -18.48
CA GLY A 236 -20.91 -3.43 -18.95
C GLY A 236 -21.18 -3.20 -20.44
N ASN A 237 -22.46 -3.23 -20.81
CA ASN A 237 -22.92 -2.79 -22.13
C ASN A 237 -23.49 -1.38 -22.00
N ASP A 238 -23.04 -0.47 -22.86
CA ASP A 238 -23.46 0.93 -22.88
C ASP A 238 -24.84 1.13 -23.52
N ALA A 239 -25.51 2.18 -23.05
CA ALA A 239 -26.80 2.67 -23.52
C ALA A 239 -26.68 3.43 -24.85
N GLY A 240 -27.80 3.48 -25.57
CA GLY A 240 -28.00 4.36 -26.73
C GLY A 240 -28.69 5.62 -26.25
N LEU A 241 -27.93 6.69 -26.08
CA LEU A 241 -28.40 7.98 -25.57
C LEU A 241 -28.40 9.01 -26.72
N ALA A 242 -29.48 9.78 -26.85
CA ALA A 242 -29.65 10.73 -27.96
C ALA A 242 -30.20 12.08 -27.53
N ILE A 243 -29.69 13.16 -28.13
CA ILE A 243 -30.27 14.50 -28.02
C ILE A 243 -31.26 14.74 -29.17
N ASP A 244 -32.36 15.38 -28.84
CA ASP A 244 -33.42 15.76 -29.75
C ASP A 244 -34.09 17.09 -29.32
N ASN A 245 -34.85 17.72 -30.22
CA ASN A 245 -35.66 18.92 -29.93
C ASN A 245 -34.85 20.04 -29.21
N PHE A 246 -33.60 20.22 -29.62
CA PHE A 246 -32.68 21.21 -29.06
C PHE A 246 -33.19 22.63 -29.33
N THR A 247 -33.12 23.48 -28.32
CA THR A 247 -33.44 24.91 -28.38
C THR A 247 -32.40 25.72 -27.62
N MET A 248 -32.11 26.91 -28.12
CA MET A 248 -31.25 27.88 -27.46
C MET A 248 -31.81 29.29 -27.63
N THR A 249 -32.04 29.98 -26.51
CA THR A 249 -32.58 31.34 -26.46
C THR A 249 -31.64 32.23 -25.66
N GLY A 250 -31.16 33.32 -26.28
CA GLY A 250 -30.22 34.27 -25.70
C GLY A 250 -30.86 35.62 -25.43
N ARG A 251 -30.56 36.22 -24.28
CA ARG A 251 -31.00 37.58 -23.94
C ARG A 251 -30.01 38.61 -24.50
N LEU A 252 -30.43 39.32 -25.54
CA LEU A 252 -29.69 40.43 -26.13
C LEU A 252 -29.77 41.65 -25.18
N PHE A 253 -28.62 42.26 -24.89
CA PHE A 253 -28.57 43.55 -24.19
C PHE A 253 -28.76 44.69 -25.18
N THR A 254 -29.87 45.43 -25.05
CA THR A 254 -30.30 46.48 -25.99
C THR A 254 -30.30 47.89 -25.40
N GLY A 255 -30.03 48.05 -24.11
CA GLY A 255 -29.83 49.35 -23.49
C GLY A 255 -28.37 49.78 -23.43
N GLN A 256 -28.08 50.74 -22.57
CA GLN A 256 -26.83 51.46 -22.43
C GLN A 256 -26.20 51.23 -21.04
N ASN A 257 -24.90 51.47 -20.94
CA ASN A 257 -24.21 51.52 -19.65
C ASN A 257 -24.19 52.98 -19.16
N VAL A 258 -25.04 53.35 -18.20
CA VAL A 258 -25.23 54.72 -17.73
C VAL A 258 -24.48 54.96 -16.42
N PRO A 259 -23.49 55.88 -16.37
CA PRO A 259 -22.78 56.21 -15.14
C PRO A 259 -23.65 56.89 -14.08
N ILE A 260 -23.56 56.40 -12.84
CA ILE A 260 -24.18 56.96 -11.62
C ILE A 260 -23.13 57.70 -10.76
N GLY A 261 -21.84 57.58 -11.11
CA GLY A 261 -20.71 58.11 -10.34
C GLY A 261 -20.83 59.62 -10.07
N GLY A 262 -20.66 60.00 -8.79
CA GLY A 262 -20.78 61.37 -8.31
C GLY A 262 -22.14 61.73 -7.68
N SER A 263 -23.18 60.92 -7.86
CA SER A 263 -24.46 61.09 -7.14
C SER A 263 -24.42 60.49 -5.73
N THR A 264 -25.29 60.96 -4.83
CA THR A 264 -25.65 60.30 -3.56
C THR A 264 -27.06 59.70 -3.59
N THR A 265 -27.75 59.80 -4.73
CA THR A 265 -29.14 59.39 -4.91
C THR A 265 -29.35 58.64 -6.22
N PHE A 266 -30.34 57.74 -6.24
CA PHE A 266 -30.78 57.03 -7.44
C PHE A 266 -32.30 57.18 -7.58
N SER A 267 -32.75 57.71 -8.71
CA SER A 267 -34.17 57.79 -9.08
C SER A 267 -34.31 57.52 -10.57
N GLN A 268 -35.52 57.21 -11.04
CA GLN A 268 -35.77 57.01 -12.47
C GLN A 268 -35.61 58.30 -13.30
N ASN A 269 -35.71 59.48 -12.66
CA ASN A 269 -35.91 60.77 -13.35
C ASN A 269 -34.77 61.79 -13.15
N ASP A 270 -33.85 61.60 -12.19
CA ASP A 270 -32.87 62.63 -11.78
C ASP A 270 -31.54 62.62 -12.55
N PHE A 271 -31.44 61.94 -13.70
CA PHE A 271 -30.25 61.97 -14.55
C PHE A 271 -30.19 63.26 -15.39
N GLY A 272 -29.92 64.37 -14.71
CA GLY A 272 -29.78 65.68 -15.31
C GLY A 272 -28.68 65.72 -16.38
N GLY A 273 -29.05 66.04 -17.61
CA GLY A 273 -28.09 66.25 -18.72
C GLY A 273 -28.23 65.26 -19.88
N ASN A 274 -29.37 65.31 -20.59
CA ASN A 274 -29.53 64.75 -21.94
C ASN A 274 -29.32 63.22 -22.11
N LEU A 275 -29.42 62.44 -21.04
CA LEU A 275 -29.45 60.97 -21.08
C LEU A 275 -30.74 60.46 -20.42
N THR A 276 -31.53 59.70 -21.17
CA THR A 276 -32.75 59.05 -20.67
C THR A 276 -32.37 57.71 -20.03
N PHE A 277 -32.47 57.60 -18.69
CA PHE A 277 -32.26 56.31 -18.00
C PHE A 277 -33.53 55.46 -18.06
N THR A 278 -33.46 54.36 -18.79
CA THR A 278 -34.54 53.41 -19.07
C THR A 278 -34.39 52.12 -18.26
N ASN A 279 -35.46 51.33 -18.22
CA ASN A 279 -35.42 49.99 -17.60
C ASN A 279 -34.51 48.99 -18.33
N LEU A 280 -33.99 49.31 -19.51
CA LEU A 280 -33.04 48.47 -20.25
C LEU A 280 -31.57 48.84 -19.99
N ASP A 281 -31.31 49.91 -19.24
CA ASP A 281 -29.97 50.41 -19.01
C ASP A 281 -29.31 49.79 -17.77
N ASN A 282 -28.00 49.54 -17.87
CA ASN A 282 -27.18 49.18 -16.70
C ASN A 282 -26.77 50.45 -15.94
N ALA A 283 -26.94 50.43 -14.62
CA ALA A 283 -26.41 51.46 -13.73
C ALA A 283 -24.93 51.18 -13.40
N VAL A 284 -24.03 52.12 -13.72
CA VAL A 284 -22.57 51.95 -13.56
C VAL A 284 -22.00 52.87 -12.48
N PHE A 285 -21.42 52.27 -11.44
CA PHE A 285 -20.84 52.96 -10.28
C PHE A 285 -19.31 52.97 -10.39
N ASN A 286 -18.73 54.10 -10.82
CA ASN A 286 -17.32 54.22 -11.23
C ASN A 286 -16.59 55.47 -10.68
N SER A 287 -17.17 56.13 -9.68
CA SER A 287 -16.52 57.20 -8.91
C SER A 287 -16.04 56.66 -7.55
N THR A 288 -15.55 57.54 -6.67
CA THR A 288 -15.37 57.23 -5.24
C THR A 288 -16.63 56.58 -4.66
N GLY A 289 -16.48 55.48 -3.93
CA GLY A 289 -17.56 54.77 -3.26
C GLY A 289 -18.26 55.64 -2.21
N THR A 290 -19.58 55.52 -2.15
CA THR A 290 -20.45 56.26 -1.23
C THR A 290 -21.77 55.53 -1.04
N THR A 291 -22.58 55.99 -0.08
CA THR A 291 -23.97 55.58 0.05
C THR A 291 -24.82 56.23 -1.04
N ILE A 292 -25.62 55.43 -1.75
CA ILE A 292 -26.55 55.85 -2.81
C ILE A 292 -27.97 55.54 -2.33
N ASN A 293 -28.78 56.56 -2.09
CA ASN A 293 -30.15 56.36 -1.60
C ASN A 293 -31.20 56.36 -2.72
N LEU A 294 -32.08 55.37 -2.76
CA LEU A 294 -33.23 55.34 -3.67
C LEU A 294 -34.26 56.39 -3.26
N LEU A 295 -34.58 57.32 -4.17
CA LEU A 295 -35.60 58.37 -3.98
C LEU A 295 -37.03 57.91 -4.34
N GLY A 296 -37.17 56.71 -4.90
CA GLY A 296 -38.43 56.09 -5.27
C GLY A 296 -38.18 54.67 -5.77
N ASN A 297 -39.18 54.08 -6.43
CA ASN A 297 -38.96 52.87 -7.23
C ASN A 297 -38.04 53.18 -8.42
N VAL A 298 -37.08 52.29 -8.68
CA VAL A 298 -36.14 52.40 -9.79
C VAL A 298 -36.12 51.07 -10.54
N THR A 299 -36.14 51.13 -11.87
CA THR A 299 -35.92 49.97 -12.73
C THR A 299 -34.67 50.17 -13.55
N ALA A 300 -33.79 49.17 -13.50
CA ALA A 300 -32.56 49.06 -14.29
C ALA A 300 -32.48 47.66 -14.90
N ASP A 301 -31.62 47.44 -15.88
CA ASP A 301 -31.37 46.08 -16.39
C ASP A 301 -30.45 45.32 -15.43
N GLY A 302 -29.30 45.92 -15.13
CA GLY A 302 -28.32 45.41 -14.19
C GLY A 302 -27.48 46.52 -13.55
N LEU A 303 -26.55 46.12 -12.67
CA LEU A 303 -25.66 47.01 -11.93
C LEU A 303 -24.20 46.64 -12.20
N LYS A 304 -23.32 47.62 -12.40
CA LYS A 304 -21.87 47.40 -12.53
C LYS A 304 -21.10 48.29 -11.56
N PHE A 305 -20.47 47.71 -10.54
CA PHE A 305 -19.64 48.44 -9.58
C PHE A 305 -18.17 48.33 -9.99
N ASN A 306 -17.61 49.40 -10.53
CA ASN A 306 -16.22 49.46 -10.98
C ASN A 306 -15.26 50.05 -9.92
N THR A 307 -15.77 50.42 -8.76
CA THR A 307 -14.99 51.00 -7.65
C THR A 307 -15.57 50.53 -6.32
N ASP A 308 -14.69 50.36 -5.32
CA ASP A 308 -15.04 49.84 -3.99
C ASP A 308 -15.81 50.84 -3.13
N GLY A 309 -16.55 50.35 -2.13
CA GLY A 309 -17.15 51.15 -1.06
C GLY A 309 -18.57 51.69 -1.34
N TYR A 310 -19.24 51.26 -2.41
CA TYR A 310 -20.64 51.64 -2.63
C TYR A 310 -21.61 50.89 -1.72
N THR A 311 -22.60 51.62 -1.19
CA THR A 311 -23.76 51.04 -0.50
C THR A 311 -25.05 51.58 -1.11
N LEU A 312 -25.84 50.74 -1.79
CA LEU A 312 -27.17 51.12 -2.28
C LEU A 312 -28.20 50.90 -1.18
N THR A 313 -28.84 51.98 -0.74
CA THR A 313 -29.84 51.98 0.32
C THR A 313 -31.23 52.32 -0.21
N GLY A 314 -32.22 51.70 0.39
CA GLY A 314 -33.64 51.80 0.06
C GLY A 314 -34.39 50.83 0.98
N GLY A 315 -35.72 50.78 0.89
CA GLY A 315 -36.53 49.86 1.69
C GLY A 315 -37.95 50.36 1.88
N GLY A 316 -38.86 49.42 2.17
CA GLY A 316 -40.28 49.72 2.29
C GLY A 316 -40.92 49.95 0.92
N SER A 317 -41.23 51.21 0.57
CA SER A 317 -41.89 51.54 -0.70
C SER A 317 -40.93 51.86 -1.86
N ASN A 318 -39.61 51.89 -1.63
CA ASN A 318 -38.59 52.22 -2.62
C ASN A 318 -37.80 50.95 -3.00
N VAL A 319 -38.21 50.29 -4.08
CA VAL A 319 -37.70 49.01 -4.57
C VAL A 319 -36.81 49.22 -5.80
N LEU A 320 -35.69 48.47 -5.87
CA LEU A 320 -34.84 48.39 -7.06
C LEU A 320 -35.22 47.16 -7.89
N THR A 321 -35.86 47.36 -9.03
CA THR A 321 -36.21 46.28 -9.96
C THR A 321 -35.11 46.08 -10.98
N LEU A 322 -34.62 44.84 -11.13
CA LEU A 322 -33.64 44.46 -12.15
C LEU A 322 -34.32 43.62 -13.24
N THR A 323 -34.30 44.05 -14.50
CA THR A 323 -34.91 43.29 -15.62
C THR A 323 -34.00 42.16 -16.12
N ALA A 324 -32.67 42.33 -16.07
CA ALA A 324 -31.70 41.29 -16.38
C ALA A 324 -31.15 40.55 -15.15
N GLY A 325 -31.31 41.11 -13.95
CA GLY A 325 -30.81 40.54 -12.69
C GLY A 325 -29.28 40.53 -12.56
N SER A 326 -28.54 41.14 -13.48
CA SER A 326 -27.08 41.07 -13.50
C SER A 326 -26.45 42.10 -12.55
N ILE A 327 -25.52 41.65 -11.69
CA ILE A 327 -24.71 42.53 -10.83
C ILE A 327 -23.24 42.14 -10.93
N ALA A 328 -22.42 43.04 -11.46
CA ALA A 328 -20.98 42.84 -11.64
C ALA A 328 -20.15 43.60 -10.60
N THR A 329 -19.19 42.91 -9.97
CA THR A 329 -18.13 43.53 -9.15
C THR A 329 -16.75 42.97 -9.58
N PRO A 330 -15.85 43.74 -10.21
CA PRO A 330 -14.52 43.29 -10.61
C PRO A 330 -13.62 42.89 -9.43
N ALA A 331 -12.47 42.29 -9.73
CA ALA A 331 -11.49 41.90 -8.71
C ALA A 331 -11.12 43.07 -7.79
N GLY A 332 -11.11 42.85 -6.48
CA GLY A 332 -10.79 43.88 -5.48
C GLY A 332 -11.91 44.88 -5.17
N VAL A 333 -13.05 44.84 -5.87
CA VAL A 333 -14.20 45.71 -5.60
C VAL A 333 -15.20 45.02 -4.66
N SER A 334 -15.65 45.73 -3.63
CA SER A 334 -16.82 45.33 -2.82
C SER A 334 -17.96 46.34 -2.97
N ALA A 335 -19.19 45.83 -3.00
CA ALA A 335 -20.40 46.64 -2.99
C ALA A 335 -21.43 46.03 -2.03
N SER A 336 -22.24 46.88 -1.40
CA SER A 336 -23.35 46.47 -0.54
C SER A 336 -24.68 46.97 -1.12
N ILE A 337 -25.72 46.15 -1.03
CA ILE A 337 -27.09 46.55 -1.37
C ILE A 337 -27.99 46.15 -0.21
N THR A 338 -28.50 47.17 0.48
CA THR A 338 -29.49 47.02 1.55
C THR A 338 -30.90 47.32 1.05
N ALA A 339 -31.04 47.92 -0.14
CA ALA A 339 -32.32 48.13 -0.81
C ALA A 339 -32.97 46.79 -1.20
N ASP A 340 -34.30 46.74 -1.13
CA ASP A 340 -35.07 45.57 -1.56
C ASP A 340 -35.00 45.42 -3.09
N LEU A 341 -34.58 44.24 -3.56
CA LEU A 341 -34.49 43.89 -4.97
C LEU A 341 -35.75 43.15 -5.46
N ALA A 342 -36.26 43.55 -6.63
CA ALA A 342 -37.32 42.86 -7.36
C ALA A 342 -36.88 42.54 -8.80
N GLY A 343 -37.63 41.67 -9.50
CA GLY A 343 -37.29 41.22 -10.85
C GLY A 343 -37.92 39.87 -11.19
N LEU A 344 -37.91 39.51 -12.48
CA LEU A 344 -38.50 38.26 -12.99
C LEU A 344 -37.47 37.26 -13.54
N THR A 345 -36.18 37.62 -13.53
CA THR A 345 -35.09 36.91 -14.22
C THR A 345 -34.02 36.36 -13.27
N GLY A 346 -34.33 36.31 -11.97
CA GLY A 346 -33.40 35.89 -10.91
C GLY A 346 -32.31 36.92 -10.63
N LEU A 347 -31.15 36.43 -10.20
CA LEU A 347 -29.96 37.23 -9.92
C LEU A 347 -28.72 36.56 -10.54
N SER A 348 -27.84 37.34 -11.14
CA SER A 348 -26.55 36.87 -11.68
C SER A 348 -25.41 37.72 -11.14
N LYS A 349 -24.71 37.22 -10.12
CA LYS A 349 -23.51 37.84 -9.56
C LYS A 349 -22.29 37.45 -10.39
N THR A 350 -21.64 38.45 -10.99
CA THR A 350 -20.46 38.31 -11.85
C THR A 350 -19.28 39.16 -11.35
N GLY A 351 -18.12 38.98 -11.99
CA GLY A 351 -16.84 39.58 -11.58
C GLY A 351 -16.28 39.01 -10.27
N ALA A 352 -14.94 39.06 -10.11
CA ALA A 352 -14.23 38.39 -9.02
C ALA A 352 -14.33 39.09 -7.64
N GLY A 353 -15.02 40.23 -7.55
CA GLY A 353 -15.21 40.99 -6.31
C GLY A 353 -16.35 40.47 -5.42
N THR A 354 -16.65 41.21 -4.36
CA THR A 354 -17.66 40.87 -3.36
C THR A 354 -18.93 41.70 -3.55
N LEU A 355 -20.09 41.05 -3.50
CA LEU A 355 -21.39 41.70 -3.34
C LEU A 355 -21.99 41.27 -2.01
N SER A 356 -22.42 42.21 -1.17
CA SER A 356 -23.18 41.93 0.04
C SER A 356 -24.64 42.33 -0.16
N LEU A 357 -25.55 41.37 -0.08
CA LEU A 357 -26.99 41.61 -0.10
C LEU A 357 -27.57 41.49 1.31
N SER A 358 -28.32 42.50 1.74
CA SER A 358 -29.04 42.48 3.02
C SER A 358 -30.48 42.98 2.93
N GLY A 359 -30.97 43.31 1.73
CA GLY A 359 -32.37 43.66 1.47
C GLY A 359 -33.31 42.46 1.57
N ASN A 360 -34.60 42.71 1.78
CA ASN A 360 -35.65 41.70 1.82
C ASN A 360 -36.22 41.50 0.41
N ASN A 361 -35.49 40.71 -0.38
CA ASN A 361 -35.68 40.66 -1.83
C ASN A 361 -36.90 39.83 -2.22
N THR A 362 -37.56 40.24 -3.32
CA THR A 362 -38.80 39.63 -3.82
C THR A 362 -38.69 39.14 -5.28
N PHE A 363 -37.53 39.27 -5.90
CA PHE A 363 -37.31 38.77 -7.26
C PHE A 363 -37.56 37.26 -7.37
N VAL A 364 -38.04 36.81 -8.52
CA VAL A 364 -38.23 35.39 -8.87
C VAL A 364 -37.21 34.95 -9.91
N GLY A 365 -36.80 33.68 -9.85
CA GLY A 365 -35.77 33.08 -10.70
C GLY A 365 -34.47 32.80 -9.94
N SER A 366 -33.68 31.85 -10.45
CA SER A 366 -32.48 31.34 -9.75
C SER A 366 -31.43 32.43 -9.44
N VAL A 367 -30.72 32.25 -8.33
CA VAL A 367 -29.56 33.07 -7.94
C VAL A 367 -28.29 32.39 -8.42
N GLY A 368 -27.71 32.89 -9.50
CA GLY A 368 -26.40 32.47 -9.99
C GLY A 368 -25.27 33.29 -9.39
N VAL A 369 -24.28 32.63 -8.80
CA VAL A 369 -23.04 33.22 -8.30
C VAL A 369 -21.90 32.69 -9.18
N PHE A 370 -21.54 33.43 -10.24
CA PHE A 370 -20.64 32.96 -11.30
C PHE A 370 -19.19 33.44 -11.14
N ALA A 371 -18.94 34.43 -10.29
CA ALA A 371 -17.59 34.84 -9.93
C ALA A 371 -17.55 35.60 -8.60
N GLY A 372 -16.39 35.55 -7.94
CA GLY A 372 -16.12 36.26 -6.71
C GLY A 372 -16.95 35.75 -5.54
N ARG A 373 -17.58 36.67 -4.81
CA ARG A 373 -18.35 36.36 -3.60
C ARG A 373 -19.72 37.03 -3.57
N LEU A 374 -20.73 36.29 -3.15
CA LEU A 374 -22.03 36.82 -2.72
C LEU A 374 -22.17 36.57 -1.21
N ASN A 375 -22.24 37.63 -0.42
CA ASN A 375 -22.56 37.59 1.00
C ASN A 375 -24.05 37.79 1.24
N ILE A 376 -24.63 36.98 2.14
CA ILE A 376 -26.01 37.08 2.62
C ILE A 376 -26.07 37.03 4.16
N ASN A 377 -27.12 37.60 4.74
CA ASN A 377 -27.44 37.56 6.17
C ASN A 377 -28.82 36.94 6.49
N SER A 378 -29.68 36.70 5.49
CA SER A 378 -30.97 36.00 5.60
C SER A 378 -31.26 35.15 4.36
N ASP A 379 -32.23 34.23 4.45
CA ASP A 379 -32.76 33.52 3.27
C ASP A 379 -33.43 34.49 2.28
N SER A 380 -34.11 35.53 2.76
CA SER A 380 -34.83 36.49 1.91
C SER A 380 -33.91 37.39 1.07
N ASN A 381 -32.60 37.43 1.33
CA ASN A 381 -31.67 38.09 0.40
C ASN A 381 -31.61 37.37 -0.96
N LEU A 382 -32.00 36.10 -1.04
CA LEU A 382 -32.02 35.29 -2.27
C LEU A 382 -33.35 35.40 -3.06
N GLY A 383 -34.21 36.36 -2.72
CA GLY A 383 -35.49 36.58 -3.39
C GLY A 383 -36.57 35.59 -2.92
N ALA A 384 -37.55 35.34 -3.78
CA ALA A 384 -38.66 34.41 -3.51
C ALA A 384 -38.17 33.02 -3.00
N PRO A 385 -38.87 32.37 -2.05
CA PRO A 385 -38.40 31.11 -1.42
C PRO A 385 -38.15 29.92 -2.36
N THR A 386 -38.68 29.98 -3.59
CA THR A 386 -38.51 28.97 -4.64
C THR A 386 -37.26 29.15 -5.49
N ASN A 387 -36.49 30.24 -5.31
CA ASN A 387 -35.29 30.45 -6.11
C ASN A 387 -34.15 29.53 -5.61
N GLY A 388 -33.71 28.62 -6.47
CA GLY A 388 -32.46 27.85 -6.26
C GLY A 388 -31.22 28.72 -6.43
N VAL A 389 -30.07 28.20 -5.99
CA VAL A 389 -28.76 28.84 -6.10
C VAL A 389 -27.85 28.01 -7.01
N VAL A 390 -27.20 28.66 -7.99
CA VAL A 390 -26.25 28.03 -8.90
C VAL A 390 -24.86 28.64 -8.66
N LEU A 391 -23.87 27.83 -8.31
CA LEU A 391 -22.49 28.26 -8.13
C LEU A 391 -21.70 28.01 -9.42
N GLY A 392 -20.91 29.00 -9.86
CA GLY A 392 -19.98 28.92 -11.00
C GLY A 392 -18.54 29.12 -10.55
N SER A 393 -18.04 28.19 -9.73
CA SER A 393 -16.74 28.23 -9.03
C SER A 393 -16.54 29.46 -8.12
N ALA A 394 -17.64 30.07 -7.66
CA ALA A 394 -17.66 31.25 -6.80
C ALA A 394 -18.04 30.92 -5.35
N THR A 395 -18.01 31.92 -4.46
CA THR A 395 -18.34 31.76 -3.03
C THR A 395 -19.72 32.32 -2.67
N LEU A 396 -20.58 31.49 -2.08
CA LEU A 396 -21.74 31.94 -1.30
C LEU A 396 -21.31 32.05 0.18
N GLY A 397 -21.19 33.28 0.68
CA GLY A 397 -20.83 33.60 2.06
C GLY A 397 -22.05 33.87 2.93
N SER A 398 -22.11 33.31 4.14
CA SER A 398 -23.05 33.75 5.18
C SER A 398 -22.33 34.62 6.22
N THR A 399 -22.85 35.83 6.44
CA THR A 399 -22.39 36.71 7.53
C THR A 399 -23.21 36.51 8.81
N GLY A 400 -24.41 35.92 8.67
CA GLY A 400 -25.27 35.45 9.76
C GLY A 400 -25.27 33.92 9.90
N SER A 401 -25.91 33.43 10.97
CA SER A 401 -26.43 32.06 10.99
C SER A 401 -27.75 32.02 10.21
N ILE A 402 -27.85 31.19 9.18
CA ILE A 402 -28.94 31.23 8.18
C ILE A 402 -29.50 29.83 7.95
N SER A 403 -30.83 29.72 7.85
CA SER A 403 -31.49 28.53 7.33
C SER A 403 -32.12 28.82 5.97
N LEU A 404 -31.52 28.28 4.91
CA LEU A 404 -32.03 28.33 3.55
C LEU A 404 -33.22 27.36 3.41
N GLY A 405 -34.32 27.83 2.83
CA GLY A 405 -35.56 27.07 2.69
C GLY A 405 -35.47 25.84 1.77
N SER A 406 -36.50 24.99 1.74
CA SER A 406 -36.53 23.78 0.91
C SER A 406 -36.55 24.05 -0.61
N GLY A 407 -36.95 25.26 -1.04
CA GLY A 407 -36.81 25.70 -2.42
C GLY A 407 -35.38 26.10 -2.83
N ARG A 408 -34.47 26.28 -1.86
CA ARG A 408 -33.07 26.70 -2.08
C ARG A 408 -32.19 25.52 -2.49
N SER A 409 -32.52 24.88 -3.61
CA SER A 409 -31.66 23.85 -4.18
C SER A 409 -30.33 24.47 -4.61
N LEU A 410 -29.20 23.83 -4.27
CA LEU A 410 -27.85 24.31 -4.54
C LEU A 410 -27.18 23.44 -5.60
N THR A 411 -26.76 24.05 -6.71
CA THR A 411 -26.17 23.33 -7.85
C THR A 411 -24.89 23.98 -8.38
N GLY A 412 -24.19 23.27 -9.29
CA GLY A 412 -22.99 23.77 -9.98
C GLY A 412 -21.69 23.42 -9.27
N SER A 413 -20.75 24.35 -9.20
CA SER A 413 -19.44 24.20 -8.54
C SER A 413 -19.12 25.42 -7.68
N GLY A 414 -18.50 25.28 -6.51
CA GLY A 414 -18.01 26.45 -5.77
C GLY A 414 -17.85 26.24 -4.28
N THR A 415 -17.91 27.35 -3.53
CA THR A 415 -17.64 27.40 -2.10
C THR A 415 -18.85 27.89 -1.32
N ILE A 416 -19.22 27.16 -0.27
CA ILE A 416 -19.97 27.71 0.86
C ILE A 416 -18.94 28.24 1.86
N GLU A 417 -19.12 29.48 2.32
CA GLU A 417 -18.33 30.01 3.43
C GLU A 417 -19.20 30.54 4.56
N THR A 418 -18.99 30.06 5.78
CA THR A 418 -19.66 30.59 6.98
C THR A 418 -18.75 31.49 7.79
N GLY A 419 -19.31 32.56 8.37
CA GLY A 419 -18.61 33.35 9.38
C GLY A 419 -18.24 32.52 10.62
N SER A 420 -17.25 33.00 11.38
CA SER A 420 -16.84 32.36 12.65
C SER A 420 -18.03 32.20 13.60
N SER A 421 -18.22 31.00 14.15
CA SER A 421 -19.33 30.65 15.05
C SER A 421 -20.74 30.69 14.43
N GLN A 422 -20.86 30.84 13.11
CA GLN A 422 -22.14 30.81 12.40
C GLN A 422 -22.49 29.43 11.84
N SER A 423 -23.78 29.17 11.63
CA SER A 423 -24.28 27.99 10.93
C SER A 423 -24.97 28.32 9.59
N LEU A 424 -24.86 27.42 8.61
CA LEU A 424 -25.67 27.50 7.39
C LEU A 424 -26.41 26.18 7.18
N THR A 425 -27.74 26.23 7.13
CA THR A 425 -28.56 25.09 6.70
C THR A 425 -28.95 25.27 5.24
N VAL A 426 -28.70 24.26 4.40
CA VAL A 426 -29.19 24.14 3.02
C VAL A 426 -30.39 23.19 3.03
N GLY A 427 -31.60 23.76 3.03
CA GLY A 427 -32.86 23.01 3.07
C GLY A 427 -33.27 22.39 1.73
N GLY A 428 -32.81 22.94 0.60
CA GLY A 428 -33.09 22.41 -0.74
C GLY A 428 -32.09 21.35 -1.20
N ASN A 429 -32.39 20.71 -2.33
CA ASN A 429 -31.58 19.63 -2.88
C ASN A 429 -30.16 20.11 -3.23
N LEU A 430 -29.16 19.26 -3.00
CA LEU A 430 -27.76 19.52 -3.35
C LEU A 430 -27.37 18.67 -4.57
N SER A 431 -26.88 19.30 -5.64
CA SER A 431 -26.36 18.62 -6.83
C SER A 431 -25.19 19.40 -7.43
N THR A 432 -23.98 19.14 -6.93
CA THR A 432 -22.77 19.90 -7.30
C THR A 432 -21.66 19.01 -7.86
N THR A 433 -20.87 19.50 -8.80
CA THR A 433 -19.69 18.78 -9.32
C THR A 433 -18.50 18.92 -8.35
N THR A 434 -18.33 20.09 -7.74
CA THR A 434 -17.39 20.32 -6.64
C THR A 434 -17.99 21.27 -5.61
N LEU A 435 -17.98 20.87 -4.34
CA LEU A 435 -18.33 21.75 -3.21
C LEU A 435 -17.13 21.91 -2.29
N THR A 436 -16.71 23.15 -2.05
CA THR A 436 -15.82 23.50 -0.95
C THR A 436 -16.65 24.04 0.20
N VAL A 437 -16.36 23.60 1.43
CA VAL A 437 -16.86 24.23 2.65
C VAL A 437 -15.69 24.89 3.36
N ASN A 438 -15.89 26.16 3.70
CA ASN A 438 -14.97 27.01 4.43
C ASN A 438 -15.75 27.67 5.59
N GLY A 439 -15.09 28.01 6.70
CA GLY A 439 -15.75 28.55 7.90
C GLY A 439 -15.85 27.56 9.06
N ALA A 440 -16.09 28.07 10.27
CA ALA A 440 -15.53 27.49 11.50
C ALA A 440 -16.54 26.85 12.48
N THR A 441 -17.74 26.46 12.04
CA THR A 441 -18.74 25.83 12.93
C THR A 441 -19.58 24.75 12.27
N THR A 442 -20.68 25.07 11.56
CA THR A 442 -21.63 24.04 11.10
C THR A 442 -22.25 24.35 9.73
N VAL A 443 -22.26 23.37 8.82
CA VAL A 443 -23.09 23.41 7.60
C VAL A 443 -24.00 22.17 7.57
N ALA A 444 -25.31 22.40 7.60
CA ALA A 444 -26.32 21.35 7.55
C ALA A 444 -26.85 21.17 6.13
N LEU A 445 -26.84 19.95 5.62
CA LEU A 445 -27.32 19.56 4.29
C LEU A 445 -28.59 18.74 4.48
N ASN A 446 -29.76 19.35 4.22
CA ASN A 446 -31.07 18.82 4.62
C ASN A 446 -32.02 18.53 3.43
N GLY A 447 -31.68 18.94 2.20
CA GLY A 447 -32.48 18.64 1.00
C GLY A 447 -32.67 17.15 0.76
N ALA A 448 -33.78 16.75 0.14
CA ALA A 448 -34.13 15.35 -0.08
C ALA A 448 -33.05 14.59 -0.87
N SER A 449 -32.55 15.19 -1.96
CA SER A 449 -31.43 14.67 -2.75
C SER A 449 -30.14 15.41 -2.43
N LYS A 450 -29.04 14.68 -2.24
CA LYS A 450 -27.71 15.23 -1.95
C LYS A 450 -26.63 14.49 -2.71
N SER A 451 -26.15 15.09 -3.80
CA SER A 451 -25.06 14.56 -4.61
C SER A 451 -23.96 15.61 -4.77
N VAL A 452 -22.72 15.18 -4.56
CA VAL A 452 -21.52 15.96 -4.80
C VAL A 452 -20.52 15.11 -5.60
N GLY A 453 -19.84 15.71 -6.56
CA GLY A 453 -18.70 15.07 -7.23
C GLY A 453 -17.52 14.97 -6.26
N SER A 454 -16.88 16.11 -5.98
CA SER A 454 -15.90 16.23 -4.89
C SER A 454 -16.39 17.18 -3.78
N LEU A 455 -16.15 16.81 -2.53
CA LEU A 455 -16.36 17.64 -1.35
C LEU A 455 -15.01 17.93 -0.67
N THR A 456 -14.68 19.21 -0.51
CA THR A 456 -13.48 19.65 0.21
C THR A 456 -13.87 20.47 1.43
N ILE A 457 -13.34 20.13 2.60
CA ILE A 457 -13.55 20.85 3.85
C ILE A 457 -12.19 21.40 4.27
N THR A 458 -12.07 22.73 4.21
CA THR A 458 -10.78 23.44 4.26
C THR A 458 -10.37 23.91 5.66
N GLN A 459 -11.33 24.00 6.57
CA GLN A 459 -11.14 24.35 7.97
C GLN A 459 -12.00 23.44 8.86
N PRO A 460 -11.71 23.33 10.17
CA PRO A 460 -12.56 22.63 11.12
C PRO A 460 -14.03 23.07 11.03
N ALA A 461 -14.89 22.15 10.59
CA ALA A 461 -16.32 22.37 10.42
C ALA A 461 -17.09 21.07 10.76
N ALA A 462 -18.31 21.22 11.27
CA ALA A 462 -19.28 20.14 11.38
C ALA A 462 -20.17 20.14 10.14
N ILE A 463 -20.19 19.05 9.38
CA ILE A 463 -21.20 18.82 8.34
C ILE A 463 -22.27 17.89 8.91
N SER A 464 -23.53 18.30 8.89
CA SER A 464 -24.65 17.43 9.28
C SER A 464 -25.53 17.11 8.08
N VAL A 465 -25.65 15.82 7.78
CA VAL A 465 -26.50 15.27 6.73
C VAL A 465 -27.77 14.74 7.38
N SER A 466 -28.94 15.28 7.01
CA SER A 466 -30.22 14.81 7.52
C SER A 466 -31.23 14.55 6.39
N GLY A 467 -32.23 13.70 6.64
CA GLY A 467 -33.27 13.39 5.65
C GLY A 467 -32.77 12.61 4.42
N GLY A 468 -31.69 11.83 4.54
CA GLY A 468 -31.15 10.98 3.47
C GLY A 468 -29.64 10.80 3.57
N THR A 469 -29.04 10.24 2.52
CA THR A 469 -27.59 10.01 2.37
C THR A 469 -26.94 11.14 1.56
N LEU A 470 -25.67 11.45 1.84
CA LEU A 470 -24.84 12.31 0.99
C LEU A 470 -24.00 11.44 0.05
N ALA A 471 -24.32 11.47 -1.25
CA ALA A 471 -23.55 10.77 -2.28
C ALA A 471 -22.34 11.60 -2.71
N ILE A 472 -21.15 10.99 -2.69
CA ILE A 472 -19.83 11.57 -3.03
C ILE A 472 -19.21 10.70 -4.13
N SER A 473 -19.29 11.12 -5.39
CA SER A 473 -18.91 10.26 -6.52
C SER A 473 -17.42 10.28 -6.89
N SER A 474 -16.62 11.21 -6.34
CA SER A 474 -15.20 11.38 -6.68
C SER A 474 -14.27 11.47 -5.47
N ASN A 475 -14.26 12.56 -4.70
CA ASN A 475 -13.31 12.74 -3.59
C ASN A 475 -13.95 13.43 -2.38
N LEU A 476 -13.59 12.99 -1.16
CA LEU A 476 -13.81 13.70 0.09
C LEU A 476 -12.46 14.09 0.68
N THR A 477 -12.18 15.39 0.77
CA THR A 477 -10.93 15.93 1.34
C THR A 477 -11.22 16.71 2.61
N LEU A 478 -10.62 16.29 3.73
CA LEU A 478 -10.82 16.85 5.06
C LEU A 478 -9.53 17.51 5.57
N SER A 479 -9.59 18.78 5.95
CA SER A 479 -8.46 19.54 6.49
C SER A 479 -8.83 20.15 7.84
N GLY A 480 -8.21 19.66 8.91
CA GLY A 480 -8.57 20.01 10.29
C GLY A 480 -9.73 19.18 10.85
N THR A 481 -10.00 19.32 12.15
CA THR A 481 -10.97 18.50 12.89
C THR A 481 -12.38 18.68 12.32
N THR A 482 -12.77 17.76 11.44
CA THR A 482 -14.07 17.74 10.79
C THR A 482 -14.92 16.67 11.43
N THR A 483 -16.15 17.00 11.81
CA THR A 483 -17.19 16.00 12.07
C THR A 483 -18.12 15.94 10.87
N LEU A 484 -18.40 14.74 10.37
CA LEU A 484 -19.45 14.53 9.37
C LEU A 484 -20.46 13.54 9.96
N SER A 485 -21.66 14.04 10.18
CA SER A 485 -22.77 13.32 10.79
C SER A 485 -23.82 12.96 9.75
N GLY A 486 -24.39 11.76 9.85
CA GLY A 486 -25.34 11.22 8.89
C GLY A 486 -24.71 10.34 7.80
N PRO A 487 -25.51 9.63 6.99
CA PRO A 487 -25.01 8.62 6.08
C PRO A 487 -24.23 9.21 4.88
N LEU A 488 -23.17 8.51 4.49
CA LEU A 488 -22.37 8.78 3.29
C LEU A 488 -22.52 7.65 2.27
N ASP A 489 -22.55 7.98 0.98
CA ASP A 489 -22.40 7.00 -0.10
C ASP A 489 -21.24 7.39 -1.02
N PHE A 490 -20.28 6.49 -1.20
CA PHE A 490 -19.13 6.66 -2.07
C PHE A 490 -19.34 6.03 -3.46
N GLY A 491 -20.51 5.44 -3.72
CA GLY A 491 -20.97 5.07 -5.06
C GLY A 491 -20.14 3.98 -5.76
N GLY A 492 -20.17 4.00 -7.09
CA GLY A 492 -19.58 2.95 -7.95
C GLY A 492 -18.07 3.01 -8.16
N ALA A 493 -17.47 4.20 -8.03
CA ALA A 493 -16.05 4.45 -8.33
C ALA A 493 -15.12 3.94 -7.21
N SER A 494 -13.81 4.14 -7.34
CA SER A 494 -12.85 4.05 -6.22
C SER A 494 -12.49 5.46 -5.72
N PRO A 495 -13.37 6.15 -4.99
CA PRO A 495 -13.16 7.55 -4.61
C PRO A 495 -12.07 7.72 -3.56
N THR A 496 -11.47 8.91 -3.50
CA THR A 496 -10.44 9.21 -2.48
C THR A 496 -11.08 9.82 -1.25
N LEU A 497 -10.80 9.26 -0.07
CA LEU A 497 -11.06 9.89 1.23
C LEU A 497 -9.72 10.38 1.79
N GLN A 498 -9.42 11.66 1.61
CA GLN A 498 -8.21 12.29 2.13
C GLN A 498 -8.49 12.90 3.50
N VAL A 499 -7.73 12.50 4.52
CA VAL A 499 -7.83 13.03 5.89
C VAL A 499 -6.49 13.65 6.28
N ASN A 500 -6.44 14.98 6.37
CA ASN A 500 -5.22 15.75 6.64
C ASN A 500 -5.15 16.19 8.11
N GLY A 501 -4.06 15.82 8.81
CA GLY A 501 -3.62 16.42 10.07
C GLY A 501 -4.39 16.07 11.35
N THR A 502 -5.64 15.60 11.26
CA THR A 502 -6.51 15.36 12.43
C THR A 502 -7.30 14.06 12.29
N ALA A 503 -8.05 13.69 13.34
CA ALA A 503 -9.02 12.61 13.29
C ALA A 503 -10.30 13.02 12.55
N PHE A 504 -10.91 12.07 11.84
CA PHE A 504 -12.25 12.12 11.27
C PHE A 504 -13.04 10.92 11.77
N THR A 505 -14.11 11.18 12.52
CA THR A 505 -15.02 10.16 13.07
C THR A 505 -16.40 10.32 12.44
N PRO A 506 -16.74 9.57 11.38
CA PRO A 506 -18.10 9.49 10.85
C PRO A 506 -19.07 8.94 11.90
N SER A 507 -20.24 9.59 12.04
CA SER A 507 -21.31 9.16 12.98
C SER A 507 -22.57 8.63 12.27
N GLY A 508 -22.48 8.37 10.97
CA GLY A 508 -23.52 7.70 10.18
C GLY A 508 -22.89 6.65 9.28
N ALA A 509 -23.70 5.70 8.80
CA ALA A 509 -23.23 4.59 7.95
C ALA A 509 -22.55 5.09 6.67
N ILE A 510 -21.55 4.35 6.21
CA ILE A 510 -20.86 4.62 4.95
C ILE A 510 -21.22 3.49 3.97
N SER A 511 -21.68 3.81 2.77
CA SER A 511 -21.84 2.83 1.69
C SER A 511 -20.79 3.01 0.58
N THR A 512 -20.43 1.92 -0.08
CA THR A 512 -19.55 1.93 -1.25
C THR A 512 -19.73 0.65 -2.09
N SER A 513 -19.64 0.76 -3.41
CA SER A 513 -19.61 -0.42 -4.31
C SER A 513 -18.19 -0.94 -4.55
N ASN A 514 -17.17 -0.17 -4.19
CA ASN A 514 -15.76 -0.47 -4.45
C ASN A 514 -14.88 -0.03 -3.26
N ARG A 515 -13.55 -0.02 -3.43
CA ARG A 515 -12.65 0.45 -2.37
C ARG A 515 -12.60 1.97 -2.32
N ILE A 516 -12.90 2.52 -1.14
CA ILE A 516 -12.57 3.91 -0.79
C ILE A 516 -11.05 3.99 -0.61
N ILE A 517 -10.40 4.89 -1.33
CA ILE A 517 -8.96 5.11 -1.25
C ILE A 517 -8.69 6.12 -0.13
N LYS A 518 -8.39 5.61 1.08
CA LYS A 518 -7.99 6.45 2.21
C LYS A 518 -6.58 7.00 1.97
N THR A 519 -6.42 8.32 2.05
CA THR A 519 -5.14 9.02 1.97
C THR A 519 -4.99 10.07 3.08
N GLY A 520 -3.80 10.67 3.18
CA GLY A 520 -3.44 11.66 4.18
C GLY A 520 -3.12 11.03 5.54
N ALA A 521 -2.17 11.63 6.27
CA ALA A 521 -1.66 11.09 7.53
C ALA A 521 -2.69 11.08 8.69
N GLY A 522 -3.85 11.73 8.53
CA GLY A 522 -4.90 11.78 9.54
C GLY A 522 -5.59 10.44 9.78
N LEU A 523 -6.20 10.31 10.95
CA LEU A 523 -6.95 9.13 11.40
C LEU A 523 -8.36 9.15 10.82
N LEU A 524 -8.79 8.07 10.18
CA LEU A 524 -10.20 7.75 9.98
C LEU A 524 -10.64 6.79 11.09
N ASP A 525 -11.56 7.20 11.96
CA ASP A 525 -12.00 6.40 13.10
C ASP A 525 -13.41 5.84 12.85
N LEU A 526 -13.52 4.52 12.65
CA LEU A 526 -14.77 3.86 12.26
C LEU A 526 -15.57 3.32 13.44
N THR A 527 -15.10 3.47 14.68
CA THR A 527 -15.69 2.85 15.90
C THR A 527 -17.13 3.27 16.25
N SER A 528 -17.76 4.12 15.43
CA SER A 528 -19.13 4.61 15.57
C SER A 528 -19.92 4.62 14.26
N THR A 529 -19.49 3.84 13.26
CA THR A 529 -20.15 3.73 11.95
C THR A 529 -20.11 2.28 11.46
N THR A 530 -20.95 1.97 10.47
CA THR A 530 -20.93 0.71 9.74
C THR A 530 -20.65 0.99 8.27
N LEU A 531 -19.62 0.34 7.73
CA LEU A 531 -19.34 0.29 6.30
C LEU A 531 -20.24 -0.77 5.65
N THR A 532 -20.91 -0.39 4.57
CA THR A 532 -21.83 -1.26 3.83
C THR A 532 -21.38 -1.36 2.38
N GLY A 533 -21.35 -2.60 1.89
CA GLY A 533 -20.87 -2.96 0.57
C GLY A 533 -21.91 -3.72 -0.23
N ASN A 534 -22.18 -3.28 -1.45
CA ASN A 534 -23.01 -3.99 -2.43
C ASN A 534 -22.18 -4.61 -3.58
N GLY A 535 -20.90 -4.25 -3.71
CA GLY A 535 -19.98 -4.77 -4.73
C GLY A 535 -18.88 -5.67 -4.13
N THR A 536 -18.32 -6.55 -4.96
CA THR A 536 -17.31 -7.55 -4.55
C THR A 536 -15.99 -6.96 -4.05
N ASN A 537 -15.72 -5.68 -4.37
CA ASN A 537 -14.55 -4.94 -3.93
C ASN A 537 -14.86 -3.91 -2.83
N ALA A 538 -16.05 -3.91 -2.23
CA ALA A 538 -16.40 -2.92 -1.22
C ALA A 538 -15.50 -3.01 0.02
N GLY A 539 -14.94 -1.88 0.44
CA GLY A 539 -14.00 -1.80 1.55
C GLY A 539 -13.05 -0.61 1.44
N PHE A 540 -11.80 -0.77 1.90
CA PHE A 540 -10.79 0.29 1.90
C PHE A 540 -9.50 -0.10 1.15
N ARG A 541 -8.90 0.89 0.48
CA ARG A 541 -7.50 0.90 0.06
C ARG A 541 -6.76 1.95 0.89
N PHE A 542 -5.69 1.56 1.56
CA PHE A 542 -4.84 2.45 2.35
C PHE A 542 -3.70 2.97 1.47
N GLY A 543 -3.75 4.26 1.11
CA GLY A 543 -2.76 4.94 0.30
C GLY A 543 -2.74 4.53 -1.19
N VAL A 544 -1.92 5.22 -1.96
CA VAL A 544 -1.76 4.99 -3.41
C VAL A 544 -0.31 4.59 -3.71
N GLN A 545 -0.14 3.49 -4.45
CA GLN A 545 1.14 2.99 -4.91
C GLN A 545 1.63 3.79 -6.13
N GLY A 546 2.94 4.03 -6.23
CA GLY A 546 3.57 4.82 -7.29
C GLY A 546 5.04 5.09 -6.98
N ALA A 547 5.74 5.80 -7.88
CA ALA A 547 7.13 6.21 -7.68
C ALA A 547 7.31 7.20 -6.50
N THR A 548 6.26 7.97 -6.20
CA THR A 548 6.09 8.72 -4.95
C THR A 548 4.75 8.26 -4.38
N ALA A 549 4.78 7.40 -3.36
CA ALA A 549 3.55 6.83 -2.83
C ALA A 549 2.78 7.87 -2.01
N ILE A 550 1.45 7.80 -2.06
CA ILE A 550 0.57 8.63 -1.22
C ILE A 550 0.26 7.84 0.04
N GLU A 551 0.56 8.43 1.19
CA GLU A 551 0.33 7.85 2.51
C GLU A 551 -1.18 7.67 2.81
N GLY A 552 -1.52 6.51 3.38
CA GLY A 552 -2.87 6.18 3.88
C GLY A 552 -3.19 6.70 5.28
N GLY A 553 -2.21 7.05 6.11
CA GLY A 553 -2.44 7.37 7.53
C GLY A 553 -3.03 6.18 8.30
N THR A 554 -3.87 6.44 9.30
CA THR A 554 -4.49 5.38 10.12
C THR A 554 -5.97 5.21 9.79
N ILE A 555 -6.46 3.97 9.74
CA ILE A 555 -7.88 3.64 9.91
C ILE A 555 -8.02 2.87 11.23
N ARG A 556 -8.91 3.33 12.13
CA ARG A 556 -9.28 2.59 13.33
C ARG A 556 -10.61 1.88 13.16
N ILE A 557 -10.71 0.67 13.71
CA ILE A 557 -11.89 -0.19 13.73
C ILE A 557 -12.10 -0.69 15.17
N ASN A 558 -13.34 -0.72 15.66
CA ASN A 558 -13.70 -1.35 16.91
C ASN A 558 -13.74 -2.88 16.75
N ASP A 559 -14.66 -3.38 15.94
CA ASP A 559 -14.90 -4.80 15.69
C ASP A 559 -15.48 -5.05 14.28
N THR A 560 -15.93 -6.27 13.99
CA THR A 560 -16.42 -6.67 12.67
C THR A 560 -17.68 -5.94 12.23
N THR A 561 -18.47 -5.39 13.14
CA THR A 561 -19.69 -4.65 12.81
C THR A 561 -19.42 -3.32 12.11
N ASP A 562 -18.25 -2.70 12.34
CA ASP A 562 -17.86 -1.47 11.66
C ASP A 562 -17.53 -1.70 10.17
N LEU A 563 -17.09 -2.91 9.80
CA LEU A 563 -16.85 -3.28 8.40
C LEU A 563 -18.11 -3.76 7.67
N GLY A 564 -19.18 -4.08 8.41
CA GLY A 564 -20.45 -4.59 7.88
C GLY A 564 -20.26 -5.67 6.81
N THR A 565 -20.69 -5.38 5.58
CA THR A 565 -20.51 -6.29 4.41
C THR A 565 -19.28 -5.95 3.56
N ALA A 566 -18.64 -4.81 3.79
CA ALA A 566 -17.55 -4.26 2.98
C ALA A 566 -16.17 -4.65 3.54
N THR A 567 -15.88 -5.96 3.51
CA THR A 567 -14.73 -6.54 4.21
C THR A 567 -13.39 -6.45 3.48
N VAL A 568 -13.31 -5.87 2.27
CA VAL A 568 -12.09 -5.90 1.45
C VAL A 568 -11.09 -4.82 1.87
N LEU A 569 -9.97 -5.22 2.49
CA LEU A 569 -8.87 -4.30 2.84
C LEU A 569 -7.63 -4.51 1.95
N GLN A 570 -7.10 -3.43 1.36
CA GLN A 570 -5.85 -3.43 0.62
C GLN A 570 -4.87 -2.36 1.14
N PHE A 571 -3.64 -2.76 1.45
CA PHE A 571 -2.62 -1.89 2.02
C PHE A 571 -1.50 -1.54 1.02
N ASN A 572 -1.38 -0.26 0.67
CA ASN A 572 -0.20 0.28 -0.02
C ASN A 572 0.71 1.07 0.95
N SER A 573 0.16 1.62 2.02
CA SER A 573 0.85 2.29 3.14
C SER A 573 -0.08 2.38 4.34
N GLY A 574 0.35 3.04 5.43
CA GLY A 574 -0.52 3.35 6.58
C GLY A 574 -0.82 2.19 7.53
N THR A 575 -1.71 2.44 8.49
CA THR A 575 -1.96 1.59 9.65
C THR A 575 -3.43 1.19 9.77
N LEU A 576 -3.71 -0.10 9.95
CA LEU A 576 -4.96 -0.58 10.53
C LEU A 576 -4.76 -0.74 12.05
N ASP A 577 -5.53 0.02 12.82
CA ASP A 577 -5.53 0.01 14.28
C ASP A 577 -6.86 -0.56 14.78
N VAL A 578 -6.84 -1.57 15.65
CA VAL A 578 -8.06 -2.30 16.02
C VAL A 578 -8.28 -2.29 17.52
N ALA A 579 -9.47 -1.90 17.99
CA ALA A 579 -9.76 -1.79 19.42
C ALA A 579 -10.11 -3.14 20.07
N ALA A 580 -10.94 -3.98 19.42
CA ALA A 580 -11.34 -5.32 19.89
C ALA A 580 -10.99 -6.42 18.86
N PRO A 581 -11.03 -7.72 19.20
CA PRO A 581 -10.66 -8.78 18.26
C PRO A 581 -11.50 -8.75 16.96
N LEU A 582 -10.83 -8.70 15.80
CA LEU A 582 -11.45 -8.49 14.49
C LEU A 582 -11.29 -9.74 13.60
N SER A 583 -12.36 -10.16 12.93
CA SER A 583 -12.37 -11.29 11.99
C SER A 583 -12.85 -10.85 10.61
N ILE A 584 -11.96 -10.85 9.62
CA ILE A 584 -12.18 -10.34 8.27
C ILE A 584 -12.38 -11.52 7.32
N ALA A 585 -13.46 -11.46 6.52
CA ALA A 585 -13.81 -12.51 5.55
C ALA A 585 -12.90 -12.50 4.32
N SER A 586 -12.40 -11.33 3.90
CA SER A 586 -11.32 -11.25 2.91
C SER A 586 -10.00 -11.74 3.51
N GLY A 587 -9.06 -12.13 2.64
CA GLY A 587 -7.65 -12.25 3.06
C GLY A 587 -6.95 -10.89 3.10
N LEU A 588 -5.73 -10.88 3.60
CA LEU A 588 -4.87 -9.71 3.65
C LEU A 588 -4.30 -9.39 2.26
N SER A 589 -4.57 -8.19 1.72
CA SER A 589 -4.01 -7.73 0.45
C SER A 589 -2.97 -6.61 0.66
N ILE A 590 -1.73 -6.80 0.21
CA ILE A 590 -0.64 -5.82 0.40
C ILE A 590 0.14 -5.58 -0.90
N GLY A 591 0.37 -4.31 -1.20
CA GLY A 591 1.29 -3.83 -2.24
C GLY A 591 2.33 -2.81 -1.77
N GLY A 592 2.31 -2.42 -0.49
CA GLY A 592 3.24 -1.42 0.04
C GLY A 592 4.69 -1.88 0.02
N ARG A 593 5.61 -0.95 -0.27
CA ARG A 593 7.04 -1.26 -0.52
C ARG A 593 7.98 -0.49 0.40
N THR A 594 9.15 -1.03 0.71
CA THR A 594 10.16 -0.41 1.59
C THR A 594 10.76 0.88 1.03
N ALA A 595 10.82 1.03 -0.30
CA ALA A 595 11.32 2.23 -0.95
C ALA A 595 10.15 3.11 -1.42
N GLY A 596 10.22 4.42 -1.11
CA GLY A 596 9.29 5.43 -1.65
C GLY A 596 7.94 5.59 -0.93
N VAL A 597 7.72 4.91 0.21
CA VAL A 597 6.58 5.14 1.11
C VAL A 597 7.04 5.85 2.39
N ALA A 598 6.24 6.81 2.89
CA ALA A 598 6.49 7.45 4.18
C ALA A 598 6.10 6.54 5.37
N SER A 599 5.08 5.70 5.20
CA SER A 599 4.63 4.71 6.18
C SER A 599 4.45 3.33 5.57
N ARG A 600 5.02 2.32 6.24
CA ARG A 600 4.83 0.90 5.88
C ARG A 600 3.41 0.45 6.25
N PRO A 601 2.77 -0.45 5.49
CA PRO A 601 1.59 -1.20 5.93
C PRO A 601 1.78 -1.74 7.34
N THR A 602 0.91 -1.35 8.27
CA THR A 602 1.03 -1.67 9.71
C THR A 602 -0.27 -2.24 10.26
N LEU A 603 -0.18 -3.33 11.02
CA LEU A 603 -1.29 -3.96 11.75
C LEU A 603 -1.07 -3.78 13.26
N ASN A 604 -2.02 -3.17 13.96
CA ASN A 604 -1.87 -2.71 15.33
C ASN A 604 -3.12 -2.95 16.20
N GLY A 605 -2.95 -2.89 17.53
CA GLY A 605 -4.03 -2.98 18.50
C GLY A 605 -4.39 -4.43 18.89
N SER A 606 -5.68 -4.71 18.97
CA SER A 606 -6.23 -6.04 19.28
C SER A 606 -5.97 -7.08 18.19
N PRO A 607 -6.15 -8.38 18.48
CA PRO A 607 -5.91 -9.46 17.52
C PRO A 607 -6.77 -9.35 16.25
N ILE A 608 -6.19 -9.66 15.10
CA ILE A 608 -6.87 -9.69 13.79
C ILE A 608 -6.80 -11.08 13.20
N THR A 609 -7.88 -11.57 12.61
CA THR A 609 -7.92 -12.82 11.85
C THR A 609 -8.44 -12.55 10.43
N PHE A 610 -7.64 -12.85 9.42
CA PHE A 610 -8.06 -12.87 8.02
C PHE A 610 -8.40 -14.32 7.65
N THR A 611 -9.63 -14.57 7.18
CA THR A 611 -10.10 -15.93 6.88
C THR A 611 -10.06 -16.30 5.40
N GLY A 612 -10.04 -15.30 4.50
CA GLY A 612 -9.94 -15.49 3.05
C GLY A 612 -8.50 -15.57 2.52
N ASN A 613 -8.36 -15.69 1.19
CA ASN A 613 -7.06 -15.80 0.52
C ASN A 613 -6.27 -14.48 0.53
N ASN A 614 -5.01 -14.54 0.93
CA ASN A 614 -4.10 -13.40 1.03
C ASN A 614 -3.44 -13.12 -0.34
N SER A 615 -3.21 -11.84 -0.65
CA SER A 615 -2.70 -11.41 -1.95
C SER A 615 -1.63 -10.34 -1.85
N PHE A 616 -0.42 -10.72 -2.22
CA PHE A 616 0.73 -9.84 -2.34
C PHE A 616 0.89 -9.41 -3.80
N PHE A 617 1.11 -8.12 -4.07
CA PHE A 617 1.19 -7.63 -5.44
C PHE A 617 2.18 -6.47 -5.60
N ALA A 618 2.67 -6.25 -6.81
CA ALA A 618 3.53 -5.12 -7.13
C ALA A 618 3.03 -4.42 -8.39
N GLN A 619 2.83 -3.10 -8.33
CA GLN A 619 2.54 -2.29 -9.53
C GLN A 619 3.83 -2.06 -10.34
N ALA A 620 3.68 -2.05 -11.66
CA ALA A 620 4.76 -1.70 -12.58
C ALA A 620 5.39 -0.34 -12.23
N GLY A 621 6.72 -0.30 -12.11
CA GLY A 621 7.48 0.92 -11.82
C GLY A 621 7.75 1.24 -10.34
N ALA A 622 7.24 0.45 -9.38
CA ALA A 622 7.59 0.60 -7.96
C ALA A 622 8.85 -0.22 -7.61
N SER A 623 9.78 0.36 -6.86
CA SER A 623 11.05 -0.27 -6.42
C SER A 623 11.00 -0.69 -4.93
N GLY A 624 12.03 -1.39 -4.43
CA GLY A 624 12.09 -1.91 -3.04
C GLY A 624 11.47 -3.31 -2.84
N ASP A 625 11.22 -3.66 -1.58
CA ASP A 625 10.69 -4.96 -1.14
C ASP A 625 9.28 -4.79 -0.61
N LEU A 626 8.42 -5.82 -0.65
CA LEU A 626 7.08 -5.70 -0.06
C LEU A 626 7.21 -5.56 1.47
N ALA A 627 6.53 -4.60 2.09
CA ALA A 627 6.71 -4.29 3.51
C ALA A 627 5.41 -4.53 4.31
N LEU A 628 5.53 -5.19 5.46
CA LEU A 628 4.48 -5.28 6.47
C LEU A 628 5.08 -5.13 7.88
N VAL A 629 4.37 -4.41 8.75
CA VAL A 629 4.66 -4.24 10.18
C VAL A 629 3.53 -4.89 10.97
N VAL A 630 3.86 -5.77 11.92
CA VAL A 630 2.89 -6.49 12.76
C VAL A 630 3.20 -6.20 14.22
N ASN A 631 2.33 -5.42 14.88
CA ASN A 631 2.45 -5.01 16.28
C ASN A 631 1.38 -5.64 17.18
N ASN A 632 0.55 -6.53 16.63
CA ASN A 632 -0.51 -7.26 17.31
C ASN A 632 -0.44 -8.76 17.00
N THR A 633 -1.39 -9.55 17.49
CA THR A 633 -1.58 -10.93 17.03
C THR A 633 -2.41 -10.95 15.75
N THR A 634 -1.77 -11.11 14.59
CA THR A 634 -2.45 -11.26 13.29
C THR A 634 -2.42 -12.72 12.84
N THR A 635 -3.58 -13.29 12.52
CA THR A 635 -3.73 -14.63 11.94
C THR A 635 -4.13 -14.56 10.47
N LEU A 636 -3.37 -15.21 9.59
CA LEU A 636 -3.64 -15.32 8.16
C LEU A 636 -4.00 -16.77 7.80
N ASN A 637 -5.26 -17.02 7.44
CA ASN A 637 -5.72 -18.31 6.94
C ASN A 637 -5.77 -18.32 5.40
N GLY A 638 -6.22 -19.44 4.81
CA GLY A 638 -6.43 -19.56 3.37
C GLY A 638 -5.15 -19.73 2.58
N ASN A 639 -5.20 -19.41 1.29
CA ASN A 639 -4.06 -19.48 0.38
C ASN A 639 -3.31 -18.14 0.33
N PHE A 640 -2.03 -18.21 -0.04
CA PHE A 640 -1.21 -17.03 -0.35
C PHE A 640 -1.03 -16.94 -1.86
N THR A 641 -1.19 -15.74 -2.41
CA THR A 641 -1.03 -15.47 -3.85
C THR A 641 -0.10 -14.30 -4.06
N ALA A 642 0.77 -14.38 -5.06
CA ALA A 642 1.65 -13.29 -5.47
C ALA A 642 1.38 -12.94 -6.94
N THR A 643 0.89 -11.72 -7.22
CA THR A 643 0.50 -11.29 -8.57
C THR A 643 1.29 -10.05 -8.98
N VAL A 644 2.10 -10.17 -10.04
CA VAL A 644 2.65 -9.00 -10.75
C VAL A 644 1.79 -8.74 -11.99
N PRO A 645 1.10 -7.60 -12.12
CA PRO A 645 0.32 -7.29 -13.31
C PRO A 645 1.24 -7.04 -14.51
N ALA A 646 1.36 -8.03 -15.38
CA ALA A 646 2.04 -7.89 -16.66
C ALA A 646 1.21 -6.98 -17.58
N THR A 647 1.55 -5.68 -17.61
CA THR A 647 0.83 -4.69 -18.43
C THR A 647 1.33 -4.63 -19.87
N ASN A 648 2.61 -4.92 -20.12
CA ASN A 648 3.23 -4.91 -21.44
C ASN A 648 4.23 -6.08 -21.60
N ALA A 649 4.24 -6.74 -22.76
CA ALA A 649 5.14 -7.88 -23.04
C ALA A 649 6.65 -7.55 -23.09
N ASN A 650 7.02 -6.28 -22.97
CA ASN A 650 8.39 -5.78 -23.10
C ASN A 650 8.91 -5.01 -21.87
N GLN A 651 8.17 -4.97 -20.76
CA GLN A 651 8.65 -4.37 -19.52
C GLN A 651 9.30 -5.43 -18.64
N LEU A 652 10.46 -5.13 -18.04
CA LEU A 652 11.15 -6.04 -17.13
C LEU A 652 10.28 -6.28 -15.89
N VAL A 653 9.55 -7.40 -15.89
CA VAL A 653 8.76 -7.88 -14.75
C VAL A 653 9.74 -8.29 -13.66
N LEU A 654 10.04 -7.38 -12.75
CA LEU A 654 10.72 -7.73 -11.51
C LEU A 654 9.72 -8.56 -10.68
N PRO A 655 10.03 -9.83 -10.34
CA PRO A 655 9.19 -10.61 -9.43
C PRO A 655 9.08 -9.90 -8.08
N VAL A 656 8.11 -10.30 -7.24
CA VAL A 656 8.07 -9.86 -5.84
C VAL A 656 9.24 -10.52 -5.12
N THR A 657 10.40 -9.87 -5.15
CA THR A 657 11.68 -10.51 -4.81
C THR A 657 11.82 -10.86 -3.33
N TYR A 658 11.12 -10.13 -2.45
CA TYR A 658 11.15 -10.27 -0.99
C TYR A 658 9.86 -9.73 -0.33
N ILE A 659 9.52 -10.25 0.85
CA ILE A 659 8.54 -9.67 1.80
C ILE A 659 9.26 -9.38 3.12
N ASP A 660 9.51 -8.11 3.42
CA ASP A 660 10.08 -7.58 4.67
C ASP A 660 9.00 -7.47 5.76
N LEU A 661 9.12 -8.32 6.79
CA LEU A 661 8.30 -8.35 8.00
C LEU A 661 9.05 -7.76 9.20
N SER A 662 8.43 -6.81 9.90
CA SER A 662 8.95 -6.19 11.13
C SER A 662 7.82 -5.87 12.14
N GLY A 663 8.14 -5.32 13.31
CA GLY A 663 7.19 -5.00 14.38
C GLY A 663 7.50 -5.76 15.67
N ASN A 664 6.55 -5.83 16.61
CA ASN A 664 6.73 -6.53 17.90
C ASN A 664 5.58 -7.50 18.25
N GLY A 665 4.72 -7.81 17.28
CA GLY A 665 3.57 -8.69 17.44
C GLY A 665 3.83 -10.15 17.01
N THR A 666 2.72 -10.88 16.84
CA THR A 666 2.72 -12.30 16.46
C THR A 666 1.97 -12.50 15.15
N LEU A 667 2.65 -12.98 14.12
CA LEU A 667 2.06 -13.35 12.84
C LEU A 667 1.84 -14.86 12.76
N ILE A 668 0.58 -15.30 12.81
CA ILE A 668 0.18 -16.70 12.68
C ILE A 668 -0.18 -16.99 11.22
N LEU A 669 0.48 -17.99 10.62
CA LEU A 669 0.32 -18.42 9.24
C LEU A 669 -0.35 -19.80 9.21
N ASN A 670 -1.64 -19.83 8.85
CA ASN A 670 -2.44 -21.04 8.70
C ASN A 670 -2.65 -21.35 7.20
N ALA A 671 -1.55 -21.42 6.45
CA ALA A 671 -1.54 -21.62 5.00
C ALA A 671 -2.16 -22.97 4.58
N GLN A 672 -3.21 -22.94 3.76
CA GLN A 672 -3.89 -24.17 3.28
C GLN A 672 -3.19 -24.82 2.07
N ALA A 673 -2.42 -24.05 1.29
CA ALA A 673 -1.65 -24.55 0.14
C ALA A 673 -0.31 -23.82 -0.02
N ALA A 674 0.70 -24.53 -0.51
CA ALA A 674 2.07 -24.04 -0.64
C ALA A 674 2.35 -23.40 -2.02
N ALA A 675 2.46 -22.08 -2.08
CA ALA A 675 3.21 -21.34 -3.11
C ALA A 675 3.37 -19.83 -2.77
N ILE A 676 4.50 -19.45 -2.18
CA ILE A 676 5.06 -18.09 -2.24
C ILE A 676 6.33 -18.17 -3.09
N TYR A 677 6.26 -17.79 -4.37
CA TYR A 677 7.40 -17.93 -5.30
C TYR A 677 8.59 -17.01 -4.96
N ASP A 678 9.79 -17.42 -5.39
CA ASP A 678 11.09 -16.82 -5.12
C ASP A 678 11.50 -16.82 -3.63
N ARG A 679 11.29 -15.75 -2.86
CA ARG A 679 11.91 -15.62 -1.51
C ARG A 679 11.06 -14.92 -0.46
N PHE A 680 11.03 -15.50 0.74
CA PHE A 680 10.39 -14.95 1.94
C PHE A 680 11.47 -14.52 2.96
N TYR A 681 11.53 -13.23 3.34
CA TYR A 681 12.61 -12.70 4.19
C TYR A 681 12.09 -11.95 5.42
N ILE A 682 12.05 -12.62 6.57
CA ILE A 682 11.66 -11.98 7.82
C ILE A 682 12.81 -11.07 8.26
N ASN A 683 12.71 -9.76 7.99
CA ASN A 683 13.80 -8.80 8.19
C ASN A 683 13.54 -7.95 9.44
N ASN A 684 14.12 -8.36 10.57
CA ASN A 684 14.06 -7.66 11.84
C ASN A 684 14.90 -6.36 11.82
N ILE A 685 14.42 -5.34 11.10
CA ILE A 685 15.07 -4.02 11.06
C ILE A 685 14.77 -3.23 12.35
N ASN A 686 13.63 -3.48 13.02
CA ASN A 686 13.13 -2.64 14.13
C ASN A 686 12.31 -3.38 15.23
N GLY A 687 12.27 -4.72 15.29
CA GLY A 687 11.57 -5.42 16.37
C GLY A 687 11.36 -6.94 16.22
N ALA A 688 11.29 -7.62 17.36
CA ALA A 688 11.14 -9.08 17.47
C ALA A 688 9.71 -9.55 17.17
N VAL A 689 9.35 -9.66 15.88
CA VAL A 689 8.14 -10.38 15.45
C VAL A 689 8.29 -11.87 15.77
N THR A 690 7.22 -12.46 16.31
CA THR A 690 7.05 -13.92 16.38
C THR A 690 6.25 -14.40 15.18
N VAL A 691 6.74 -15.40 14.43
CA VAL A 691 6.00 -16.03 13.33
C VAL A 691 5.64 -17.46 13.72
N VAL A 692 4.35 -17.79 13.68
CA VAL A 692 3.82 -19.13 14.01
C VAL A 692 3.27 -19.76 12.74
N ASN A 693 3.96 -20.73 12.14
CA ASN A 693 3.44 -21.47 10.98
C ASN A 693 2.71 -22.73 11.45
N ASN A 694 1.41 -22.82 11.18
CA ASN A 694 0.62 -24.04 11.39
C ASN A 694 0.13 -24.66 10.06
N GLY A 695 0.48 -24.07 8.92
CA GLY A 695 0.09 -24.52 7.60
C GLY A 695 1.25 -24.99 6.72
N ASN A 696 1.02 -25.10 5.43
CA ASN A 696 2.05 -25.46 4.44
C ASN A 696 2.58 -24.19 3.74
N LEU A 697 3.76 -23.71 4.15
CA LEU A 697 4.41 -22.54 3.55
C LEU A 697 5.53 -22.99 2.60
N GLY A 698 5.31 -22.83 1.29
CA GLY A 698 6.32 -23.14 0.27
C GLY A 698 6.97 -21.87 -0.28
N SER A 699 8.30 -21.84 -0.42
CA SER A 699 9.08 -20.77 -1.06
C SER A 699 10.49 -21.22 -1.40
N ASP A 700 11.10 -20.76 -2.50
CA ASP A 700 12.42 -21.27 -2.93
C ASP A 700 13.53 -20.92 -1.93
N THR A 701 13.41 -19.81 -1.18
CA THR A 701 14.26 -19.47 -0.03
C THR A 701 13.44 -18.86 1.12
N ILE A 702 13.69 -19.31 2.35
CA ILE A 702 13.19 -18.68 3.56
C ILE A 702 14.38 -18.16 4.36
N GLN A 703 14.52 -16.84 4.45
CA GLN A 703 15.59 -16.20 5.20
C GLN A 703 14.98 -15.56 6.46
N VAL A 704 15.65 -15.72 7.60
CA VAL A 704 15.19 -15.20 8.89
C VAL A 704 16.30 -14.35 9.47
N ALA A 705 16.05 -13.05 9.62
CA ALA A 705 16.98 -12.15 10.26
C ALA A 705 17.00 -12.36 11.78
N ASP A 706 18.12 -11.99 12.37
CA ASP A 706 18.40 -12.28 13.77
C ASP A 706 17.38 -11.57 14.70
N GLY A 707 16.79 -12.33 15.63
CA GLY A 707 15.85 -11.82 16.64
C GLY A 707 14.36 -12.03 16.32
N THR A 708 14.04 -12.69 15.20
CA THR A 708 12.72 -13.25 14.95
C THR A 708 12.57 -14.61 15.66
N THR A 709 11.44 -14.83 16.34
CA THR A 709 11.05 -16.14 16.87
C THR A 709 10.20 -16.89 15.85
N LEU A 710 10.55 -18.14 15.51
CA LEU A 710 9.78 -19.00 14.60
C LEU A 710 9.25 -20.22 15.35
N SER A 711 7.95 -20.53 15.23
CA SER A 711 7.31 -21.67 15.90
C SER A 711 6.12 -22.23 15.11
N GLY A 712 5.42 -23.21 15.68
CA GLY A 712 4.22 -23.84 15.10
C GLY A 712 4.47 -25.22 14.48
N ASN A 713 3.37 -25.91 14.12
CA ASN A 713 3.39 -27.30 13.65
C ASN A 713 3.32 -27.46 12.12
N GLY A 714 3.43 -26.36 11.37
CA GLY A 714 3.31 -26.31 9.92
C GLY A 714 4.58 -26.73 9.18
N THR A 715 4.41 -27.12 7.91
CA THR A 715 5.52 -27.52 7.04
C THR A 715 6.10 -26.32 6.30
N PHE A 716 7.42 -26.18 6.27
CA PHE A 716 8.13 -25.29 5.36
C PHE A 716 8.69 -26.09 4.19
N THR A 717 8.44 -25.66 2.95
CA THR A 717 8.90 -26.33 1.73
C THR A 717 9.74 -25.37 0.89
N GLY A 718 11.06 -25.45 1.02
CA GLY A 718 11.99 -24.53 0.38
C GLY A 718 13.42 -25.05 0.29
N TYR A 719 14.21 -24.47 -0.62
CA TYR A 719 15.53 -25.00 -1.00
C TYR A 719 16.67 -24.49 -0.11
N HIS A 720 16.45 -23.39 0.61
CA HIS A 720 17.45 -22.72 1.44
C HIS A 720 16.85 -22.07 2.69
N ILE A 721 17.51 -22.24 3.84
CA ILE A 721 17.32 -21.44 5.05
C ILE A 721 18.67 -20.86 5.46
N PHE A 722 18.74 -19.53 5.63
CA PHE A 722 19.96 -18.81 6.00
C PHE A 722 19.74 -17.88 7.21
N PRO A 723 20.61 -17.90 8.24
CA PRO A 723 20.76 -16.82 9.20
C PRO A 723 21.56 -15.66 8.58
N VAL A 724 21.48 -14.44 9.14
CA VAL A 724 22.09 -13.24 8.54
C VAL A 724 23.36 -12.86 9.30
N SER A 725 24.54 -13.00 8.69
CA SER A 725 25.81 -12.75 9.39
C SER A 725 26.07 -11.27 9.68
N GLY A 726 25.90 -10.83 10.94
CA GLY A 726 26.28 -9.48 11.37
C GLY A 726 26.42 -9.27 12.87
N ASN A 727 27.64 -9.45 13.41
CA ASN A 727 28.15 -9.07 14.74
C ASN A 727 27.17 -8.42 15.74
N ALA A 728 26.23 -9.18 16.29
CA ALA A 728 25.50 -8.82 17.51
C ALA A 728 25.06 -10.07 18.28
N THR A 729 25.35 -10.11 19.59
CA THR A 729 25.03 -11.24 20.47
C THR A 729 23.53 -11.35 20.69
N GLN A 730 22.87 -12.24 19.94
CA GLN A 730 21.42 -12.40 19.93
C GLN A 730 20.93 -13.40 20.99
N VAL A 731 19.90 -13.04 21.75
CA VAL A 731 19.32 -13.84 22.85
C VAL A 731 17.91 -14.28 22.46
N ILE A 732 17.76 -15.58 22.17
CA ILE A 732 16.46 -16.24 21.99
C ILE A 732 16.07 -16.85 23.34
N ASN A 733 15.13 -16.20 24.02
CA ASN A 733 14.39 -16.67 25.19
C ASN A 733 12.94 -16.91 24.72
N GLU A 734 12.26 -18.03 24.95
CA GLU A 734 12.61 -19.38 25.41
C GLU A 734 11.76 -20.29 24.48
N VAL A 735 12.15 -21.44 23.92
CA VAL A 735 13.14 -22.48 24.25
C VAL A 735 13.53 -23.10 22.87
N TYR A 736 14.78 -23.32 22.41
CA TYR A 736 16.09 -23.53 23.04
C TYR A 736 17.24 -22.74 22.37
N LYS A 737 18.25 -22.37 23.18
CA LYS A 737 19.68 -22.53 22.81
C LYS A 737 20.18 -23.83 23.46
N SER A 738 21.16 -24.57 22.95
CA SER A 738 22.22 -24.22 22.00
C SER A 738 22.29 -25.21 20.84
N THR A 739 21.95 -24.76 19.62
CA THR A 739 22.09 -25.50 18.35
C THR A 739 21.62 -26.96 18.41
N THR A 740 20.41 -27.19 18.92
CA THR A 740 19.75 -28.49 18.85
C THR A 740 18.33 -28.37 18.31
N ILE A 741 18.03 -29.15 17.27
CA ILE A 741 16.69 -29.31 16.71
C ILE A 741 15.95 -30.40 17.50
N THR A 742 15.14 -30.01 18.49
CA THR A 742 14.28 -30.92 19.24
C THR A 742 12.83 -30.82 18.73
N VAL A 743 12.26 -31.96 18.34
CA VAL A 743 10.83 -32.07 17.97
C VAL A 743 10.06 -32.56 19.18
N GLU A 744 9.07 -31.80 19.66
CA GLU A 744 8.26 -32.21 20.81
C GLU A 744 7.05 -33.08 20.43
N SER A 745 6.63 -33.91 21.39
CA SER A 745 5.71 -35.02 21.23
C SER A 745 4.34 -34.61 20.67
N GLY A 746 4.15 -34.83 19.36
CA GLY A 746 2.88 -34.60 18.65
C GLY A 746 3.07 -33.90 17.30
N ALA A 747 4.20 -33.23 17.08
CA ALA A 747 4.55 -32.64 15.80
C ALA A 747 5.15 -33.70 14.86
N THR A 748 4.37 -34.18 13.89
CA THR A 748 4.90 -35.01 12.81
C THR A 748 5.58 -34.11 11.78
N LEU A 749 6.90 -33.92 11.90
CA LEU A 749 7.70 -33.59 10.72
C LEU A 749 7.57 -34.77 9.75
N ALA A 750 6.71 -34.61 8.74
CA ALA A 750 6.49 -35.59 7.68
C ALA A 750 7.14 -35.11 6.37
N PRO A 751 8.48 -35.15 6.24
CA PRO A 751 9.12 -35.02 4.94
C PRO A 751 8.82 -36.29 4.13
N SER A 752 7.73 -36.27 3.35
CA SER A 752 7.39 -37.35 2.39
C SER A 752 8.41 -37.47 1.25
N GLY A 753 9.36 -36.53 1.15
CA GLY A 753 10.67 -36.73 0.54
C GLY A 753 11.75 -36.21 1.47
N ASN A 754 12.85 -36.97 1.59
CA ASN A 754 14.06 -36.72 2.39
C ASN A 754 14.29 -35.26 2.81
N LEU A 755 14.66 -35.04 4.08
CA LEU A 755 15.20 -33.76 4.56
C LEU A 755 16.58 -33.53 3.92
N LYS A 756 16.56 -33.01 2.69
CA LYS A 756 17.71 -32.87 1.80
C LYS A 756 18.24 -31.44 1.90
N PHE A 757 19.35 -31.27 2.62
CA PHE A 757 20.20 -30.08 2.50
C PHE A 757 20.85 -30.07 1.10
N LEU A 758 20.08 -29.73 0.06
CA LEU A 758 20.52 -29.93 -1.32
C LEU A 758 21.49 -28.87 -1.84
N THR A 759 21.91 -27.94 -0.99
CA THR A 759 22.95 -26.96 -1.28
C THR A 759 23.86 -26.78 -0.07
N ASN A 760 25.11 -26.40 -0.32
CA ASN A 760 26.21 -26.56 0.63
C ASN A 760 25.99 -25.74 1.91
N LEU A 761 26.02 -26.40 3.08
CA LEU A 761 26.24 -25.75 4.36
C LEU A 761 27.66 -25.15 4.36
N THR A 762 27.77 -23.92 3.89
CA THR A 762 29.05 -23.26 3.65
C THR A 762 29.50 -22.59 4.95
N LEU A 763 30.27 -23.32 5.75
CA LEU A 763 30.91 -22.79 6.95
C LEU A 763 32.02 -21.81 6.54
N SER A 764 32.03 -20.62 7.15
CA SER A 764 33.06 -19.61 6.91
C SER A 764 34.44 -20.10 7.40
N PRO A 765 35.54 -19.88 6.65
CA PRO A 765 36.87 -20.25 7.12
C PRO A 765 37.22 -19.56 8.45
N GLY A 766 37.52 -20.35 9.48
CA GLY A 766 37.99 -19.86 10.79
C GLY A 766 36.98 -19.89 11.94
N SER A 767 35.73 -20.31 11.73
CA SER A 767 34.75 -20.49 12.81
C SER A 767 34.68 -21.95 13.30
N SER A 768 34.87 -22.18 14.61
CA SER A 768 34.45 -23.42 15.26
C SER A 768 32.91 -23.46 15.32
N THR A 769 32.28 -24.31 14.51
CA THR A 769 30.82 -24.44 14.44
C THR A 769 30.38 -25.82 14.92
N THR A 770 29.68 -25.90 16.04
CA THR A 770 29.14 -27.15 16.60
C THR A 770 27.73 -27.42 16.04
N LEU A 771 27.45 -28.67 15.67
CA LEU A 771 26.14 -29.13 15.20
C LEU A 771 25.61 -30.22 16.14
N ALA A 772 24.73 -29.86 17.08
CA ALA A 772 24.14 -30.82 18.01
C ALA A 772 22.76 -31.32 17.52
N ILE A 773 22.47 -32.58 17.81
CA ILE A 773 21.20 -33.24 17.50
C ILE A 773 20.80 -34.01 18.75
N THR A 774 19.74 -33.56 19.43
CA THR A 774 19.13 -34.22 20.58
C THR A 774 17.61 -34.12 20.42
N GLY A 775 16.92 -35.19 20.77
CA GLY A 775 15.50 -35.36 20.48
C GLY A 775 15.19 -36.82 20.21
N ASN A 776 14.01 -37.27 20.64
CA ASN A 776 13.63 -38.68 20.61
C ASN A 776 12.91 -39.06 19.30
N THR A 777 13.49 -38.67 18.16
CA THR A 777 12.91 -38.87 16.82
C THR A 777 13.76 -39.77 15.93
N SER A 778 13.10 -40.65 15.17
CA SER A 778 13.72 -41.69 14.36
C SER A 778 14.26 -41.16 13.01
N TYR A 779 15.47 -40.61 13.02
CA TYR A 779 16.19 -40.26 11.78
C TYR A 779 16.85 -41.47 11.13
N THR A 780 16.83 -41.55 9.79
CA THR A 780 17.46 -42.64 9.02
C THR A 780 18.79 -42.24 8.36
N SER A 781 18.94 -40.99 7.92
CA SER A 781 20.20 -40.47 7.34
C SER A 781 20.32 -38.95 7.41
N LEU A 782 21.55 -38.43 7.37
CA LEU A 782 21.91 -37.00 7.30
C LEU A 782 23.16 -36.81 6.43
N ASP A 783 23.04 -36.08 5.32
CA ASP A 783 24.17 -35.70 4.45
C ASP A 783 24.79 -34.36 4.89
N VAL A 784 26.13 -34.30 4.98
CA VAL A 784 26.92 -33.11 5.31
C VAL A 784 28.08 -32.96 4.32
N ARG A 785 28.26 -31.76 3.74
CA ARG A 785 29.35 -31.45 2.81
C ARG A 785 30.21 -30.30 3.33
N LEU A 786 31.50 -30.54 3.47
CA LEU A 786 32.47 -29.60 4.05
C LEU A 786 33.06 -28.66 2.99
N PRO A 787 33.28 -27.36 3.28
CA PRO A 787 34.04 -26.47 2.42
C PRO A 787 35.55 -26.75 2.51
N GLY A 788 36.32 -26.30 1.51
CA GLY A 788 37.78 -26.43 1.53
C GLY A 788 38.43 -25.59 2.64
N GLY A 789 39.09 -26.23 3.60
CA GLY A 789 39.77 -25.59 4.73
C GLY A 789 39.74 -26.46 5.98
N ASN A 790 40.24 -25.98 7.11
CA ASN A 790 40.11 -26.71 8.38
C ASN A 790 38.68 -26.57 8.92
N SER A 791 38.06 -27.66 9.37
CA SER A 791 36.71 -27.62 9.97
C SER A 791 36.50 -28.78 10.95
N THR A 792 35.80 -28.52 12.04
CA THR A 792 35.49 -29.53 13.08
C THR A 792 33.98 -29.76 13.14
N ILE A 793 33.55 -31.02 13.07
CA ILE A 793 32.17 -31.44 13.35
C ILE A 793 32.19 -32.21 14.67
N ALA A 794 31.38 -31.82 15.64
CA ALA A 794 31.17 -32.56 16.88
C ALA A 794 29.68 -32.81 17.11
N SER A 795 29.27 -34.09 17.25
CA SER A 795 27.93 -34.48 17.69
C SER A 795 27.95 -34.99 19.13
N SER A 796 27.05 -34.45 19.97
CA SER A 796 26.96 -34.78 21.39
C SER A 796 25.66 -35.52 21.71
N THR A 797 25.79 -36.76 22.18
CA THR A 797 24.77 -37.65 22.78
C THR A 797 23.54 -37.96 21.92
N LEU A 798 23.60 -39.07 21.18
CA LEU A 798 22.40 -39.80 20.71
C LEU A 798 21.88 -40.71 21.82
N THR A 799 20.72 -40.40 22.41
CA THR A 799 20.00 -41.36 23.25
C THR A 799 19.32 -42.43 22.38
N LYS A 800 19.46 -43.69 22.82
CA LYS A 800 19.21 -44.91 22.02
C LYS A 800 17.76 -45.05 21.55
N GLY A 801 17.53 -45.00 20.22
CA GLY A 801 16.21 -45.25 19.61
C GLY A 801 16.22 -45.67 18.13
N GLY A 802 17.14 -45.15 17.31
CA GLY A 802 17.21 -45.47 15.88
C GLY A 802 18.63 -45.38 15.30
N SER A 803 18.85 -46.00 14.14
CA SER A 803 20.13 -45.98 13.44
C SER A 803 20.21 -44.77 12.49
N LEU A 804 20.82 -43.69 12.97
CA LEU A 804 21.17 -42.53 12.14
C LEU A 804 22.40 -42.85 11.28
N THR A 805 22.29 -42.68 9.97
CA THR A 805 23.44 -42.73 9.04
C THR A 805 23.98 -41.32 8.78
N LEU A 806 25.18 -41.00 9.27
CA LEU A 806 25.86 -39.74 8.96
C LEU A 806 26.73 -39.91 7.71
N ASN A 807 26.46 -39.16 6.65
CA ASN A 807 27.22 -39.15 5.40
C ASN A 807 28.02 -37.84 5.29
N VAL A 808 29.35 -37.89 5.45
CA VAL A 808 30.19 -36.67 5.36
C VAL A 808 31.06 -36.69 4.10
N SER A 809 31.05 -35.60 3.33
CA SER A 809 31.88 -35.44 2.12
C SER A 809 32.74 -34.17 2.12
N SER A 810 34.00 -34.28 1.70
CA SER A 810 34.95 -33.14 1.59
C SER A 810 35.53 -33.02 0.17
N PRO A 811 35.84 -31.79 -0.32
CA PRO A 811 36.64 -31.60 -1.52
C PRO A 811 38.09 -32.04 -1.26
N ALA A 812 38.75 -32.62 -2.27
CA ALA A 812 40.03 -33.32 -2.16
C ALA A 812 41.27 -32.44 -1.89
N SER A 813 41.12 -31.24 -1.32
CA SER A 813 42.18 -30.24 -1.15
C SER A 813 42.41 -29.87 0.31
N SER A 814 43.47 -30.46 0.90
CA SER A 814 44.31 -29.92 1.99
C SER A 814 43.63 -29.22 3.19
N GLY A 815 42.47 -29.69 3.62
CA GLY A 815 41.83 -29.27 4.89
C GLY A 815 42.05 -30.31 5.99
N ASN A 816 42.40 -29.87 7.19
CA ASN A 816 42.40 -30.73 8.38
C ASN A 816 40.97 -30.77 8.94
N TYR A 817 40.26 -31.85 8.62
CA TYR A 817 38.89 -32.07 9.09
C TYR A 817 38.86 -33.02 10.28
N THR A 818 38.16 -32.62 11.34
CA THR A 818 38.00 -33.41 12.58
C THR A 818 36.53 -33.76 12.78
N LEU A 819 36.21 -35.05 12.81
CA LEU A 819 34.86 -35.55 13.10
C LEU A 819 34.84 -36.22 14.47
N ILE A 820 34.03 -35.73 15.40
CA ILE A 820 33.80 -36.30 16.74
C ILE A 820 32.35 -36.75 16.81
N THR A 821 32.10 -38.05 17.05
CA THR A 821 30.72 -38.56 17.24
C THR A 821 30.60 -39.46 18.46
N THR A 822 29.44 -39.39 19.11
CA THR A 822 29.10 -40.23 20.29
C THR A 822 27.85 -41.09 20.03
N GLY A 823 27.65 -41.57 18.80
CA GLY A 823 26.58 -42.51 18.44
C GLY A 823 26.12 -42.49 16.98
N GLY A 824 25.65 -43.65 16.49
CA GLY A 824 25.10 -43.85 15.14
C GLY A 824 26.03 -44.62 14.20
N ASN A 825 25.55 -44.92 12.99
CA ASN A 825 26.38 -45.44 11.90
C ASN A 825 26.98 -44.25 11.13
N VAL A 826 28.30 -44.24 10.93
CA VAL A 826 29.00 -43.14 10.25
C VAL A 826 29.61 -43.63 8.95
N THR A 827 29.32 -42.96 7.85
CA THR A 827 29.89 -43.19 6.52
C THR A 827 30.59 -41.90 6.06
N THR A 828 31.86 -41.99 5.69
CA THR A 828 32.64 -40.81 5.25
C THR A 828 33.19 -41.02 3.85
N SER A 829 33.32 -39.94 3.07
CA SER A 829 33.82 -39.97 1.70
C SER A 829 34.65 -38.73 1.38
N GLY A 830 35.98 -38.86 1.36
CA GLY A 830 36.92 -37.76 1.14
C GLY A 830 38.14 -37.85 2.05
N SER A 831 39.04 -36.87 1.94
CA SER A 831 40.17 -36.75 2.86
C SER A 831 39.74 -36.06 4.15
N PHE A 832 40.02 -36.67 5.30
CA PHE A 832 39.84 -36.13 6.64
C PHE A 832 41.17 -36.18 7.40
N GLY A 833 41.38 -35.25 8.34
CA GLY A 833 42.60 -35.19 9.15
C GLY A 833 42.56 -36.14 10.34
N ALA A 834 41.39 -36.25 10.99
CA ALA A 834 41.15 -37.20 12.07
C ALA A 834 39.64 -37.54 12.22
N VAL A 835 39.35 -38.78 12.59
CA VAL A 835 38.00 -39.23 12.97
C VAL A 835 38.07 -39.85 14.36
N TYR A 836 37.30 -39.29 15.29
CA TYR A 836 37.18 -39.72 16.69
C TYR A 836 35.79 -40.32 16.93
N LEU A 837 35.77 -41.60 17.29
CA LEU A 837 34.56 -42.34 17.63
C LEU A 837 34.56 -42.62 19.14
N GLY A 838 33.44 -42.34 19.82
CA GLY A 838 33.21 -42.85 21.17
C GLY A 838 33.19 -44.39 21.22
N GLY A 839 33.29 -44.99 22.40
CA GLY A 839 33.28 -46.45 22.54
C GLY A 839 31.92 -47.09 22.22
N GLY A 840 31.92 -48.16 21.40
CA GLY A 840 30.76 -49.06 21.23
C GLY A 840 30.09 -49.14 19.86
N TYR A 841 30.77 -48.83 18.76
CA TYR A 841 30.16 -48.71 17.42
C TYR A 841 30.93 -49.45 16.30
N SER A 842 30.29 -49.61 15.14
CA SER A 842 30.87 -50.13 13.90
C SER A 842 30.59 -49.19 12.72
N GLY A 843 31.44 -49.21 11.70
CA GLY A 843 31.31 -48.36 10.52
C GLY A 843 32.31 -48.72 9.42
N THR A 844 32.05 -48.25 8.19
CA THR A 844 32.85 -48.55 7.00
C THR A 844 33.55 -47.28 6.53
N LEU A 845 34.89 -47.27 6.53
CA LEU A 845 35.69 -46.19 5.92
C LEU A 845 36.13 -46.59 4.52
N THR A 846 36.08 -45.65 3.58
CA THR A 846 36.53 -45.85 2.20
C THR A 846 37.48 -44.73 1.78
N GLY A 847 38.78 -45.04 1.71
CA GLY A 847 39.81 -44.14 1.16
C GLY A 847 40.73 -43.47 2.18
N GLY A 848 41.91 -44.08 2.40
CA GLY A 848 43.15 -43.38 2.78
C GLY A 848 43.20 -42.58 4.09
N THR A 849 42.23 -42.72 4.99
CA THR A 849 42.11 -41.89 6.20
C THR A 849 42.90 -42.49 7.38
N THR A 850 43.63 -41.66 8.12
CA THR A 850 44.26 -42.07 9.39
C THR A 850 43.25 -42.02 10.52
N VAL A 851 42.98 -43.16 11.17
CA VAL A 851 42.11 -43.25 12.35
C VAL A 851 42.98 -43.16 13.60
N THR A 852 42.72 -42.16 14.45
CA THR A 852 43.42 -41.99 15.73
C THR A 852 42.41 -42.05 16.87
N SER A 853 42.26 -43.25 17.44
CA SER A 853 41.57 -43.46 18.72
C SER A 853 42.61 -43.46 19.84
N GLY A 854 42.25 -42.92 21.02
CA GLY A 854 43.12 -42.97 22.19
C GLY A 854 43.47 -44.42 22.56
N ASN A 855 44.78 -44.72 22.59
CA ASN A 855 45.37 -45.97 23.08
C ASN A 855 44.95 -47.31 22.42
N LYS A 856 44.57 -47.35 21.12
CA LYS A 856 44.58 -48.62 20.35
C LYS A 856 45.09 -48.45 18.91
N THR A 857 46.07 -49.27 18.53
CA THR A 857 46.66 -49.35 17.18
C THR A 857 45.86 -50.29 16.27
N PHE A 858 45.68 -49.93 15.00
CA PHE A 858 45.01 -50.77 14.00
C PHE A 858 46.02 -51.26 12.95
N THR A 859 45.96 -52.54 12.60
CA THR A 859 46.75 -53.12 11.49
C THR A 859 45.84 -53.28 10.26
N TYR A 860 46.23 -52.68 9.14
CA TYR A 860 45.50 -52.83 7.88
C TYR A 860 45.93 -54.12 7.17
N SER A 861 44.98 -54.92 6.69
CA SER A 861 45.26 -55.97 5.69
C SER A 861 44.31 -55.80 4.50
N ASP A 862 44.93 -55.83 3.31
CA ASP A 862 44.34 -55.45 2.02
C ASP A 862 43.14 -56.32 1.59
N SER A 863 43.10 -57.58 2.04
CA SER A 863 42.52 -58.64 1.21
C SER A 863 41.14 -59.16 1.63
N ALA A 864 40.43 -58.49 2.55
CA ALA A 864 39.13 -58.97 3.06
C ALA A 864 38.04 -57.90 3.29
N ASN A 865 38.37 -56.61 3.34
CA ASN A 865 37.40 -55.51 3.50
C ASN A 865 36.45 -55.63 4.73
N VAL A 866 36.88 -56.33 5.78
CA VAL A 866 36.15 -56.52 7.06
C VAL A 866 37.05 -56.13 8.23
N LEU A 867 36.59 -55.20 9.06
CA LEU A 867 37.26 -54.79 10.29
C LEU A 867 36.81 -55.70 11.45
N THR A 868 37.63 -56.67 11.83
CA THR A 868 37.37 -57.56 12.97
C THR A 868 38.04 -57.01 14.23
N ILE A 869 37.25 -56.69 15.26
CA ILE A 869 37.77 -56.27 16.57
C ILE A 869 38.14 -57.52 17.37
N GLY A 870 39.44 -57.79 17.50
CA GLY A 870 39.96 -58.79 18.45
C GLY A 870 40.12 -58.16 19.84
N ASP A 871 39.40 -58.67 20.83
CA ASP A 871 39.46 -58.15 22.20
C ASP A 871 40.60 -58.80 23.00
N THR A 872 41.75 -58.15 23.02
CA THR A 872 42.78 -58.31 24.06
C THR A 872 43.35 -56.93 24.41
N ALA A 873 43.04 -56.44 25.59
CA ALA A 873 43.69 -55.24 26.12
C ALA A 873 45.12 -55.58 26.62
N PRO A 874 46.14 -54.76 26.34
CA PRO A 874 47.41 -54.86 27.05
C PRO A 874 47.21 -54.49 28.52
N SER A 875 47.87 -55.20 29.42
CA SER A 875 47.86 -54.86 30.86
C SER A 875 48.59 -53.54 31.08
N LEU A 876 47.91 -52.54 31.63
CA LEU A 876 48.54 -51.32 32.14
C LEU A 876 49.56 -51.67 33.23
N SER A 877 50.60 -50.84 33.37
CA SER A 877 51.52 -50.94 34.51
C SER A 877 50.80 -50.63 35.83
N ALA A 878 51.37 -51.01 36.97
CA ALA A 878 50.79 -50.69 38.27
C ALA A 878 50.76 -49.15 38.51
N LEU A 879 51.81 -48.44 38.07
CA LEU A 879 51.91 -46.98 38.09
C LEU A 879 50.84 -46.31 37.20
N ASP A 880 50.63 -46.77 35.98
CA ASP A 880 49.64 -46.15 35.07
C ASP A 880 48.20 -46.49 35.48
N THR A 881 47.99 -47.67 36.07
CA THR A 881 46.73 -48.03 36.73
C THR A 881 46.47 -47.12 37.94
N TRP A 882 47.49 -46.81 38.75
CA TRP A 882 47.36 -45.85 39.84
C TRP A 882 47.04 -44.45 39.33
N ARG A 883 47.78 -43.92 38.33
CA ARG A 883 47.51 -42.61 37.70
C ARG A 883 46.06 -42.48 37.23
N ALA A 884 45.58 -43.48 36.48
CA ALA A 884 44.22 -43.51 35.95
C ALA A 884 43.17 -43.48 37.06
N ASN A 885 43.40 -44.14 38.20
CA ASN A 885 42.46 -44.14 39.32
C ASN A 885 42.57 -42.91 40.23
N THR A 886 43.79 -42.39 40.46
CA THR A 886 44.05 -41.26 41.34
C THR A 886 43.55 -39.96 40.73
N PHE A 887 43.86 -39.70 39.46
CA PHE A 887 43.53 -38.42 38.80
C PHE A 887 42.18 -38.44 38.05
N ALA A 888 41.42 -39.54 38.07
CA ALA A 888 40.09 -39.63 37.49
C ALA A 888 39.14 -38.54 38.03
N GLY A 889 38.41 -37.88 37.14
CA GLY A 889 37.46 -36.82 37.46
C GLY A 889 38.10 -35.48 37.84
N THR A 890 39.42 -35.35 37.82
CA THR A 890 40.10 -34.07 38.09
C THR A 890 40.11 -33.17 36.85
N ALA A 891 40.15 -31.84 37.06
CA ALA A 891 40.18 -30.87 35.95
C ALA A 891 41.42 -30.95 35.04
N ALA A 892 42.43 -31.74 35.44
CA ALA A 892 43.66 -31.99 34.69
C ALA A 892 43.87 -33.49 34.38
N GLU A 893 42.81 -34.30 34.43
CA GLU A 893 42.80 -35.69 33.96
C GLU A 893 43.25 -35.76 32.49
N GLY A 894 44.21 -36.64 32.17
CA GLY A 894 44.77 -36.75 30.82
C GLY A 894 45.78 -35.67 30.43
N SER A 895 46.17 -34.78 31.35
CA SER A 895 47.27 -33.84 31.12
C SER A 895 48.65 -34.50 31.27
N THR A 896 49.70 -33.80 30.83
CA THR A 896 51.10 -34.23 31.03
C THR A 896 51.54 -34.27 32.49
N ALA A 897 50.76 -33.70 33.42
CA ALA A 897 51.02 -33.75 34.85
C ALA A 897 50.41 -34.98 35.54
N THR A 898 49.40 -35.62 34.91
CA THR A 898 48.65 -36.75 35.49
C THR A 898 48.83 -38.06 34.72
N THR A 899 49.38 -38.02 33.50
CA THR A 899 49.60 -39.20 32.65
C THR A 899 50.99 -39.23 32.00
N GLY A 900 51.48 -40.45 31.72
CA GLY A 900 52.78 -40.68 31.07
C GLY A 900 54.00 -40.26 31.91
N THR A 901 55.17 -40.22 31.29
CA THR A 901 56.45 -39.90 31.97
C THR A 901 56.55 -38.45 32.44
N GLY A 902 55.79 -37.51 31.84
CA GLY A 902 55.71 -36.14 32.36
C GLY A 902 55.13 -36.08 33.77
N ALA A 903 54.25 -37.01 34.11
CA ALA A 903 53.68 -37.16 35.43
C ALA A 903 54.62 -37.86 36.43
N ASP A 904 55.82 -38.31 36.04
CA ASP A 904 56.81 -38.81 36.99
C ASP A 904 57.45 -37.66 37.80
N THR A 905 57.62 -36.50 37.16
CA THR A 905 58.28 -35.31 37.74
C THR A 905 57.33 -34.17 38.08
N ALA A 906 56.03 -34.34 37.83
CA ALA A 906 55.02 -33.37 38.24
C ALA A 906 54.79 -33.46 39.75
N ASP A 907 54.44 -32.31 40.33
CA ASP A 907 53.98 -32.11 41.70
C ASP A 907 52.57 -31.53 41.55
N PHE A 908 51.55 -32.36 41.80
CA PHE A 908 50.16 -32.04 41.44
C PHE A 908 49.46 -31.15 42.48
N ASP A 909 49.80 -31.29 43.76
CA ASP A 909 49.20 -30.52 44.85
C ASP A 909 50.08 -29.36 45.37
N GLY A 910 51.35 -29.31 44.98
CA GLY A 910 52.27 -28.20 45.20
C GLY A 910 53.10 -28.29 46.48
N ASP A 911 53.25 -29.49 47.07
CA ASP A 911 53.97 -29.69 48.33
C ASP A 911 55.51 -29.82 48.19
N GLY A 912 56.02 -29.92 46.95
CA GLY A 912 57.42 -30.10 46.61
C GLY A 912 57.86 -31.57 46.43
N ILE A 913 56.94 -32.53 46.49
CA ILE A 913 57.16 -33.96 46.27
C ILE A 913 56.62 -34.32 44.87
N ALA A 914 57.39 -35.07 44.09
CA ALA A 914 56.95 -35.50 42.77
C ALA A 914 56.02 -36.72 42.87
N ASN A 915 54.96 -36.76 42.04
CA ASN A 915 53.95 -37.83 42.01
C ASN A 915 54.55 -39.25 41.95
N LEU A 916 55.71 -39.45 41.30
CA LEU A 916 56.41 -40.75 41.27
C LEU A 916 57.00 -41.14 42.63
N ILE A 917 57.55 -40.17 43.36
CA ILE A 917 58.01 -40.39 44.74
C ILE A 917 56.80 -40.77 45.59
N GLU A 918 55.71 -40.01 45.48
CA GLU A 918 54.48 -40.24 46.23
C GLU A 918 53.88 -41.63 46.00
N TYR A 919 53.73 -42.03 44.73
CA TYR A 919 53.36 -43.39 44.36
C TYR A 919 54.27 -44.43 45.02
N ALA A 920 55.59 -44.24 44.88
CA ALA A 920 56.60 -45.15 45.40
C ALA A 920 56.60 -45.23 46.94
N THR A 921 56.19 -44.16 47.62
CA THR A 921 56.08 -44.08 49.09
C THR A 921 54.68 -44.36 49.64
N GLY A 922 53.67 -44.47 48.78
CA GLY A 922 52.27 -44.72 49.14
C GLY A 922 51.51 -43.51 49.69
N THR A 923 51.88 -42.28 49.31
CA THR A 923 51.14 -41.04 49.65
C THR A 923 50.13 -40.68 48.54
N ASP A 924 49.17 -39.79 48.84
CA ASP A 924 48.12 -39.39 47.90
C ASP A 924 48.47 -38.05 47.24
N ALA A 925 48.84 -38.11 45.96
CA ALA A 925 49.32 -37.00 45.12
C ALA A 925 48.25 -35.96 44.72
N ARG A 926 47.32 -35.68 45.64
CA ARG A 926 46.21 -34.74 45.51
C ARG A 926 46.00 -33.95 46.80
N VAL A 927 46.82 -34.19 47.81
CA VAL A 927 46.69 -33.70 49.17
C VAL A 927 48.09 -33.44 49.70
N ALA A 928 48.49 -32.18 49.77
CA ALA A 928 49.83 -31.77 50.19
C ALA A 928 50.31 -32.50 51.46
N ASN A 929 51.37 -33.28 51.31
CA ASN A 929 51.90 -34.23 52.27
C ASN A 929 53.16 -33.67 52.97
N THR A 930 53.50 -34.24 54.12
CA THR A 930 54.85 -34.06 54.69
C THR A 930 55.78 -35.11 54.08
N SER A 931 57.04 -34.73 53.81
CA SER A 931 57.98 -35.62 53.11
C SER A 931 58.03 -37.02 53.77
N PRO A 932 57.70 -38.10 53.04
CA PRO A 932 57.69 -39.46 53.57
C PRO A 932 59.10 -40.01 53.83
N VAL A 933 60.14 -39.24 53.50
CA VAL A 933 61.53 -39.56 53.71
C VAL A 933 62.05 -38.82 54.94
N THR A 934 62.49 -39.57 55.96
CA THR A 934 63.08 -39.01 57.18
C THR A 934 64.58 -39.24 57.20
N VAL A 935 65.37 -38.24 57.60
CA VAL A 935 66.81 -38.38 57.82
C VAL A 935 67.12 -38.04 59.26
N VAL A 936 67.69 -39.00 59.98
CA VAL A 936 68.07 -38.87 61.40
C VAL A 936 69.55 -39.18 61.59
N GLN A 937 70.21 -38.50 62.52
CA GLN A 937 71.57 -38.87 62.89
C GLN A 937 71.54 -40.04 63.89
N SER A 938 72.19 -41.15 63.53
CA SER A 938 72.34 -42.35 64.36
C SER A 938 73.81 -42.53 64.72
N GLY A 939 74.18 -42.12 65.94
CA GLY A 939 75.57 -42.02 66.35
C GLY A 939 76.34 -41.00 65.50
N SER A 940 77.40 -41.45 64.83
CA SER A 940 78.20 -40.60 63.93
C SER A 940 77.70 -40.55 62.49
N PHE A 941 76.64 -41.27 62.12
CA PHE A 941 76.21 -41.43 60.72
C PHE A 941 74.79 -40.89 60.49
N LEU A 942 74.44 -40.55 59.25
CA LEU A 942 73.04 -40.26 58.87
C LEU A 942 72.33 -41.54 58.44
N THR A 943 71.13 -41.77 58.97
CA THR A 943 70.21 -42.82 58.54
C THR A 943 69.00 -42.20 57.87
N LEU A 944 68.80 -42.50 56.58
CA LEU A 944 67.62 -42.12 55.80
C LEU A 944 66.63 -43.28 55.82
N SER A 945 65.38 -43.01 56.22
CA SER A 945 64.28 -43.98 56.32
C SER A 945 63.10 -43.56 55.44
N TYR A 946 62.54 -44.48 54.67
CA TYR A 946 61.52 -44.20 53.65
C TYR A 946 60.59 -45.40 53.44
N PRO A 947 59.27 -45.21 53.28
CA PRO A 947 58.36 -46.28 52.90
C PRO A 947 58.60 -46.73 51.44
N VAL A 948 58.22 -47.97 51.13
CA VAL A 948 58.29 -48.53 49.78
C VAL A 948 57.05 -49.36 49.45
N ILE A 949 56.52 -49.21 48.24
CA ILE A 949 55.51 -50.10 47.67
C ILE A 949 56.15 -51.28 46.92
N SER A 950 55.35 -52.33 46.70
CA SER A 950 55.74 -53.52 45.94
C SER A 950 55.42 -53.38 44.44
N ASP A 951 56.13 -52.49 43.74
CA ASP A 951 56.13 -52.44 42.27
C ASP A 951 57.53 -52.77 41.71
N SER A 952 57.62 -53.76 40.83
CA SER A 952 58.86 -54.15 40.15
C SER A 952 59.29 -53.17 39.06
N GLY A 953 58.41 -52.26 38.64
CA GLY A 953 58.71 -51.13 37.76
C GLY A 953 59.47 -50.00 38.44
N ILE A 954 59.59 -49.98 39.77
CA ILE A 954 60.17 -48.87 40.53
C ILE A 954 61.53 -49.24 41.14
N THR A 955 62.51 -48.35 41.02
CA THR A 955 63.81 -48.45 41.70
C THR A 955 64.04 -47.30 42.67
N TYR A 956 64.49 -47.65 43.87
CA TYR A 956 64.77 -46.74 44.98
C TYR A 956 66.28 -46.66 45.19
N THR A 957 66.85 -45.47 45.04
CA THR A 957 68.29 -45.23 45.19
C THR A 957 68.51 -44.14 46.23
N VAL A 958 69.20 -44.46 47.33
CA VAL A 958 69.66 -43.42 48.27
C VAL A 958 70.97 -42.83 47.77
N GLN A 959 71.05 -41.50 47.78
CA GLN A 959 72.22 -40.77 47.33
C GLN A 959 72.68 -39.79 48.39
N GLY A 960 74.00 -39.60 48.49
CA GLY A 960 74.65 -38.69 49.42
C GLY A 960 75.55 -37.67 48.73
N THR A 961 75.59 -36.46 49.29
CA THR A 961 76.54 -35.39 48.92
C THR A 961 77.01 -34.65 50.17
N ASN A 962 78.17 -34.02 50.09
CA ASN A 962 78.71 -33.20 51.18
C ASN A 962 78.24 -31.74 51.13
N ASP A 963 77.71 -31.31 49.98
CA ASP A 963 77.12 -30.00 49.76
C ASP A 963 76.02 -30.06 48.70
N LEU A 964 75.07 -29.12 48.73
CA LEU A 964 73.89 -29.13 47.84
C LEU A 964 74.17 -28.67 46.39
N ALA A 965 75.40 -28.23 46.06
CA ALA A 965 75.79 -27.84 44.71
C ALA A 965 76.51 -28.97 43.95
N SER A 966 77.20 -29.85 44.67
CA SER A 966 77.83 -31.07 44.14
C SER A 966 76.79 -32.13 43.75
N ALA A 967 77.09 -32.89 42.70
CA ALA A 967 76.24 -33.99 42.27
C ALA A 967 76.10 -35.07 43.38
N PHE A 968 74.86 -35.45 43.67
CA PHE A 968 74.56 -36.52 44.60
C PHE A 968 75.12 -37.87 44.10
N THR A 969 75.97 -38.50 44.91
CA THR A 969 76.62 -39.78 44.60
C THR A 969 75.84 -40.96 45.18
N THR A 970 75.81 -42.09 44.48
CA THR A 970 75.03 -43.27 44.89
C THR A 970 75.67 -44.02 46.05
N GLY A 971 74.89 -44.27 47.11
CA GLY A 971 75.28 -45.14 48.22
C GLY A 971 74.72 -46.55 48.02
N ALA A 972 75.57 -47.57 47.99
CA ALA A 972 75.15 -48.94 47.71
C ALA A 972 74.86 -49.75 49.00
N GLY A 973 73.59 -50.13 49.24
CA GLY A 973 73.20 -51.11 50.26
C GLY A 973 71.75 -51.01 50.74
N SER A 974 71.05 -52.14 50.95
CA SER A 974 69.67 -52.19 51.48
C SER A 974 69.34 -53.52 52.18
N THR A 975 68.75 -53.47 53.39
CA THR A 975 68.28 -54.60 54.24
C THR A 975 67.36 -54.10 55.38
N THR A 976 66.26 -54.73 55.84
CA THR A 976 65.35 -55.75 55.27
C THR A 976 64.05 -55.83 56.11
N GLY A 977 62.87 -55.51 55.53
CA GLY A 977 61.53 -55.75 56.11
C GLY A 977 61.04 -54.72 57.15
N SER A 978 59.78 -54.27 57.17
CA SER A 978 58.65 -54.38 56.24
C SER A 978 57.96 -53.00 56.13
N THR A 979 57.34 -52.71 54.99
CA THR A 979 56.82 -51.39 54.50
C THR A 979 57.79 -50.20 54.50
N THR A 980 58.75 -50.11 55.43
CA THR A 980 59.79 -49.06 55.49
C THR A 980 61.19 -49.64 55.27
N LYS A 981 62.00 -48.93 54.49
CA LYS A 981 63.43 -49.20 54.25
C LYS A 981 64.28 -48.15 54.96
N THR A 982 65.47 -48.55 55.38
CA THR A 982 66.47 -47.64 55.95
C THR A 982 67.82 -47.81 55.26
N TYR A 983 68.56 -46.72 55.13
CA TYR A 983 69.94 -46.68 54.65
C TYR A 983 70.75 -45.84 55.65
N THR A 984 71.78 -46.44 56.26
CA THR A 984 72.76 -45.70 57.07
C THR A 984 73.97 -45.42 56.20
N ASP A 985 74.34 -44.15 56.12
CA ASP A 985 75.47 -43.70 55.32
C ASP A 985 76.82 -44.11 55.92
N THR A 986 77.84 -44.19 55.08
CA THR A 986 79.19 -44.63 55.46
C THR A 986 80.12 -43.48 55.84
N VAL A 987 79.67 -42.23 55.70
CA VAL A 987 80.44 -41.03 56.06
C VAL A 987 80.22 -40.68 57.53
N ASP A 988 81.29 -40.81 58.32
CA ASP A 988 81.32 -40.45 59.73
C ASP A 988 81.35 -38.92 59.90
N LEU A 989 80.40 -38.36 60.65
CA LEU A 989 80.26 -36.92 60.92
C LEU A 989 81.08 -36.43 62.12
N SER A 990 81.63 -37.33 62.94
CA SER A 990 82.44 -36.97 64.11
C SER A 990 83.82 -36.43 63.73
N VAL A 991 84.29 -36.74 62.52
CA VAL A 991 85.54 -36.22 61.94
C VAL A 991 85.36 -34.82 61.31
N GLY A 992 85.23 -33.82 62.18
CA GLY A 992 85.67 -32.44 61.91
C GLY A 992 85.10 -31.71 60.68
N GLY A 993 83.86 -31.23 60.77
CA GLY A 993 83.35 -30.16 59.91
C GLY A 993 82.67 -30.58 58.60
N ALA A 994 82.55 -31.88 58.33
CA ALA A 994 81.80 -32.39 57.18
C ALA A 994 80.29 -32.08 57.32
N ARG A 995 79.74 -31.37 56.32
CA ARG A 995 78.28 -31.39 56.06
C ARG A 995 77.97 -32.63 55.22
N ARG A 996 76.79 -33.20 55.41
CA ARG A 996 76.31 -34.36 54.65
C ARG A 996 74.80 -34.26 54.45
N PHE A 997 74.36 -34.54 53.24
CA PHE A 997 72.96 -34.53 52.84
C PHE A 997 72.65 -35.86 52.18
N LEU A 998 71.54 -36.49 52.57
CA LEU A 998 71.00 -37.68 51.94
C LEU A 998 69.66 -37.36 51.26
N ARG A 999 69.40 -37.98 50.11
CA ARG A 999 68.08 -37.97 49.47
C ARG A 999 67.71 -39.34 48.95
N LEU A 1000 66.41 -39.59 48.82
CA LEU A 1000 65.88 -40.69 48.03
C LEU A 1000 65.71 -40.21 46.58
N GLN A 1001 66.22 -40.97 45.62
CA GLN A 1001 65.83 -40.87 44.22
C GLN A 1001 64.99 -42.10 43.87
N VAL A 1002 63.83 -41.86 43.25
CA VAL A 1002 62.97 -42.90 42.69
C VAL A 1002 63.06 -42.83 41.17
N THR A 1003 63.19 -43.97 40.51
CA THR A 1003 63.15 -44.07 39.04
C THR A 1003 62.14 -45.10 38.58
N ASN A 1004 61.36 -44.73 37.57
CA ASN A 1004 60.52 -45.64 36.81
C ASN A 1004 61.40 -46.37 35.78
N ASN A 1005 61.43 -47.71 35.84
CA ASN A 1005 62.21 -48.59 34.98
C ASN A 1005 61.39 -49.14 33.80
N ALA A 1006 60.11 -48.78 33.67
CA ALA A 1006 59.30 -49.16 32.51
C ALA A 1006 59.92 -48.57 31.22
N LEU A 1007 59.96 -49.40 30.17
CA LEU A 1007 60.62 -49.08 28.91
C LEU A 1007 60.01 -47.82 28.25
N VAL A 1008 60.89 -46.93 27.81
CA VAL A 1008 60.58 -45.84 26.88
C VAL A 1008 60.80 -46.34 25.44
N PRO A 1009 59.96 -46.01 24.44
CA PRO A 1009 58.65 -45.36 24.46
C PRO A 1009 57.47 -46.31 24.17
#